data_AF-A0ABD3QHB1-F1
#
_entry.id   AF-A0ABD3QHB1-F1
#
_cell.length_a   1.000
_cell.length_b   1.000
_cell.length_c   1.000
_cell.angle_alpha   90.00
_cell.angle_beta   90.00
_cell.angle_gamma   90.00
#
_symmetry.space_group_name_H-M   'P 1'
#
loop_
_entity.id
_entity.type
_entity.pdbx_description
1 polymer ?
#
loop_
_entity_poly.entity_id
_entity_poly.type
_entity_poly.pdbx_seq_one_letter_code
_entity_poly.pdbx_strand_id
1 'polypeptide(L)'
;MSAAPQVAFVCITNHILDAAKSNRCICLLRPEPDKAELMSIALGVQCQNNAMHTHPLTFDEHMMSTEEFAALLCECYLDLIQNKAEFSWFVQFFGLRDFIHLVIYIRRAATFKDTALHISSEVLVHALERNFNSVDKDKFSNVCASFLAKFLQFQDAIKEAMIKYCQHPIQVLQNSLSDVQANASSRYDIPRFKMIIDESNDDSIMRLLEASDILSHSSHSFYKLSGLEEGAPIEQLNLVSRVKFAAQQGDKTAVLSQVDAVSECFYDLFNQHYKEVKKGEVVSLYSNIAVGGISRPSKIHPSFQCIVHVQSSQLDDVPAPYLNRFEKFQLSIADILSWQITRLPCGVGLILSNALRECEEFLSKFGNRSVWSSSPIDTLKSIFISMIPRNVDAKQNHEEEDIKRSISIALEELGGIDNIELRKVLEEGSPTEIQLEQSFHDLAYSESIPEYPMLRSLESIVRLSIVRFSIIKLLQVALPEEVYMQRENLPTEALRAYFGYQDHFHLKLLISSIDRSEDNQLYMISVHSDVNSHSLPTWSNAVGENNAVFKAIVENVVHEDPSNVMGLSAYGRSYTLENKTCTELGCPFSEDSNETAIGGCLDTTGFVPYVEIYNWAKKGKGKGYNSITVDPATASATYLITSIHLTLASKMQILGN
;
A
#
# COMPACT_ATOMS: atom_id res chain seq x y z
N MET A 1 16.65 61.73 -1.77
CA MET A 1 17.69 60.71 -1.52
C MET A 1 17.12 59.72 -0.53
N SER A 2 17.12 58.42 -0.83
CA SER A 2 16.67 57.38 0.10
C SER A 2 17.61 57.33 1.31
N ALA A 3 17.05 57.15 2.50
CA ALA A 3 17.84 56.95 3.71
C ALA A 3 18.72 55.69 3.57
N ALA A 4 19.91 55.72 4.16
CA ALA A 4 20.79 54.55 4.20
C ALA A 4 20.09 53.42 4.98
N PRO A 5 20.15 52.17 4.49
CA PRO A 5 19.50 51.05 5.15
C PRO A 5 20.14 50.78 6.51
N GLN A 6 19.31 50.58 7.55
CA GLN A 6 19.78 50.29 8.92
C GLN A 6 20.37 48.88 9.07
N VAL A 7 20.03 47.98 8.16
CA VAL A 7 20.54 46.60 8.10
C VAL A 7 20.83 46.24 6.64
N ALA A 8 21.85 45.42 6.42
CA ALA A 8 22.07 44.81 5.11
C ALA A 8 20.91 43.85 4.80
N PHE A 9 20.42 43.87 3.57
CA PHE A 9 19.30 43.05 3.13
C PHE A 9 19.69 42.26 1.87
N VAL A 10 19.52 40.94 1.94
CA VAL A 10 19.69 40.01 0.82
C VAL A 10 18.41 39.20 0.71
N CYS A 11 17.79 39.21 -0.46
CA CYS A 11 16.60 38.41 -0.76
C CYS A 11 16.93 37.41 -1.85
N ILE A 12 16.67 36.13 -1.58
CA ILE A 12 16.80 35.04 -2.55
C ILE A 12 15.39 34.57 -2.88
N THR A 13 15.05 34.54 -4.16
CA THR A 13 13.71 34.18 -4.64
C THR A 13 13.81 33.47 -5.98
N ASN A 14 12.94 32.48 -6.18
CA ASN A 14 12.78 31.79 -7.47
C ASN A 14 11.78 32.51 -8.38
N HIS A 15 11.10 33.54 -7.88
CA HIS A 15 10.17 34.38 -8.64
C HIS A 15 10.72 35.78 -8.84
N ILE A 16 10.40 36.37 -9.99
CA ILE A 16 10.77 37.74 -10.32
C ILE A 16 10.01 38.70 -9.38
N LEU A 17 10.75 39.60 -8.73
CA LEU A 17 10.17 40.66 -7.92
C LEU A 17 9.62 41.79 -8.79
N ASP A 18 8.53 42.39 -8.36
CA ASP A 18 7.94 43.56 -9.00
C ASP A 18 8.91 44.76 -9.00
N ALA A 19 8.79 45.60 -10.04
CA ALA A 19 9.66 46.76 -10.27
C ALA A 19 9.79 47.68 -9.03
N ALA A 20 8.71 47.84 -8.26
CA ALA A 20 8.70 48.70 -7.07
C ALA A 20 9.64 48.20 -5.96
N LYS A 21 9.86 46.88 -5.88
CA LYS A 21 10.80 46.24 -4.95
C LYS A 21 12.20 46.11 -5.55
N SER A 22 12.31 45.68 -6.81
CA SER A 22 13.61 45.50 -7.48
C SER A 22 14.37 46.81 -7.71
N ASN A 23 13.69 47.94 -7.93
CA ASN A 23 14.31 49.26 -8.06
C ASN A 23 15.08 49.74 -6.80
N ARG A 24 14.87 49.07 -5.65
CA ARG A 24 15.54 49.40 -4.37
C ARG A 24 16.74 48.49 -4.07
N CYS A 25 16.95 47.46 -4.89
CA CYS A 25 17.95 46.42 -4.67
C CYS A 25 18.81 46.25 -5.92
N ILE A 26 20.06 45.81 -5.75
CA ILE A 26 20.81 45.24 -6.87
C ILE A 26 20.19 43.88 -7.17
N CYS A 27 19.61 43.72 -8.35
CA CYS A 27 18.95 42.49 -8.76
C CYS A 27 19.86 41.68 -9.67
N LEU A 28 20.26 40.49 -9.20
CA LEU A 28 20.94 39.49 -10.02
C LEU A 28 19.91 38.44 -10.45
N LEU A 29 19.64 38.38 -11.76
CA LEU A 29 18.74 37.38 -12.35
C LEU A 29 19.58 36.32 -13.03
N ARG A 30 19.24 35.05 -12.80
CA ARG A 30 19.87 33.91 -13.46
C ARG A 30 18.79 33.16 -14.26
N PRO A 31 18.88 33.09 -15.59
CA PRO A 31 17.98 32.28 -16.40
C PRO A 31 18.31 30.79 -16.24
N GLU A 32 17.51 29.93 -16.90
CA GLU A 32 17.87 28.53 -17.08
C GLU A 32 19.22 28.41 -17.80
N PRO A 33 20.06 27.42 -17.43
CA PRO A 33 21.40 27.31 -17.96
C PRO A 33 21.38 26.94 -19.45
N ASP A 34 22.21 27.63 -20.22
CA ASP A 34 22.44 27.27 -21.61
C ASP A 34 23.39 26.06 -21.73
N LYS A 35 23.62 25.59 -22.97
CA LYS A 35 24.52 24.47 -23.22
C LYS A 35 25.93 24.70 -22.68
N ALA A 36 26.46 25.92 -22.74
CA ALA A 36 27.81 26.22 -22.28
C ALA A 36 27.90 26.22 -20.74
N GLU A 37 26.88 26.72 -20.06
CA GLU A 37 26.77 26.63 -18.60
C GLU A 37 26.60 25.18 -18.13
N LEU A 38 25.72 24.41 -18.78
CA LEU A 38 25.55 22.98 -18.49
C LEU A 38 26.84 22.19 -18.70
N MET A 39 27.57 22.48 -19.78
CA MET A 39 28.87 21.86 -20.05
C MET A 39 29.89 22.19 -18.94
N SER A 40 29.93 23.45 -18.50
CA SER A 40 30.80 23.88 -17.40
C SER A 40 30.46 23.17 -16.09
N ILE A 41 29.16 22.95 -15.83
CA ILE A 41 28.68 22.20 -14.66
C ILE A 41 29.07 20.73 -14.78
N ALA A 42 28.79 20.08 -15.91
CA ALA A 42 29.06 18.66 -16.13
C ALA A 42 30.56 18.36 -16.00
N LEU A 43 31.41 19.14 -16.67
CA LEU A 43 32.87 19.01 -16.58
C LEU A 43 33.39 19.35 -15.18
N GLY A 44 32.88 20.40 -14.53
CA GLY A 44 33.29 20.78 -13.18
C GLY A 44 32.95 19.72 -12.13
N VAL A 45 31.85 19.00 -12.31
CA VAL A 45 31.45 17.87 -11.47
C VAL A 45 32.30 16.63 -11.77
N GLN A 46 32.52 16.33 -13.04
CA GLN A 46 33.34 15.18 -13.47
C GLN A 46 34.80 15.34 -13.02
N CYS A 47 35.36 16.54 -13.10
CA CYS A 47 36.81 16.78 -13.01
C CYS A 47 37.26 17.44 -11.69
N GLN A 48 36.64 17.13 -10.55
CA GLN A 48 37.03 17.72 -9.24
C GLN A 48 38.51 17.49 -8.87
N ASN A 49 39.17 16.50 -9.48
CA ASN A 49 40.62 16.39 -9.54
C ASN A 49 41.09 16.63 -10.99
N ASN A 50 41.97 17.61 -11.21
CA ASN A 50 42.50 18.05 -12.52
C ASN A 50 43.06 16.93 -13.44
N ALA A 51 43.20 15.69 -12.96
CA ALA A 51 43.65 14.55 -13.75
C ALA A 51 42.59 14.04 -14.76
N MET A 52 41.29 14.29 -14.54
CA MET A 52 40.22 13.69 -15.38
C MET A 52 40.03 14.32 -16.77
N HIS A 53 40.49 15.56 -16.99
CA HIS A 53 40.37 16.23 -18.30
C HIS A 53 41.21 15.57 -19.41
N THR A 54 42.15 14.68 -19.06
CA THR A 54 43.10 14.10 -20.01
C THR A 54 42.98 12.59 -20.15
N HIS A 55 42.08 11.95 -19.40
CA HIS A 55 41.90 10.50 -19.49
C HIS A 55 40.98 10.15 -20.65
N PRO A 56 41.36 9.19 -21.51
CA PRO A 56 40.44 8.63 -22.49
C PRO A 56 39.21 8.05 -21.79
N LEU A 57 38.03 8.25 -22.36
CA LEU A 57 36.77 7.70 -21.86
C LEU A 57 36.29 6.61 -22.83
N THR A 58 35.73 5.54 -22.28
CA THR A 58 35.03 4.52 -23.06
C THR A 58 33.58 4.44 -22.59
N PHE A 59 32.65 4.46 -23.55
CA PHE A 59 31.25 4.15 -23.32
C PHE A 59 30.89 2.83 -24.02
N ASP A 60 30.59 1.78 -23.27
CA ASP A 60 30.39 0.42 -23.82
C ASP A 60 31.46 0.04 -24.86
N GLU A 61 32.74 0.18 -24.47
CA GLU A 61 33.94 -0.07 -25.30
C GLU A 61 34.16 0.90 -26.48
N HIS A 62 33.28 1.89 -26.69
CA HIS A 62 33.47 2.94 -27.70
C HIS A 62 34.28 4.09 -27.13
N MET A 63 35.43 4.38 -27.73
CA MET A 63 36.28 5.49 -27.31
C MET A 63 35.66 6.85 -27.61
N MET A 64 35.69 7.73 -26.61
CA MET A 64 35.32 9.14 -26.73
C MET A 64 36.08 10.00 -25.70
N SER A 65 36.02 11.31 -25.86
CA SER A 65 36.53 12.26 -24.86
C SER A 65 35.52 12.51 -23.74
N THR A 66 36.00 12.96 -22.59
CA THR A 66 35.15 13.41 -21.48
C THR A 66 34.26 14.58 -21.91
N GLU A 67 34.79 15.47 -22.75
CA GLU A 67 34.05 16.59 -23.32
C GLU A 67 32.90 16.12 -24.24
N GLU A 68 33.16 15.17 -25.15
CA GLU A 68 32.10 14.61 -26.01
C GLU A 68 31.01 13.93 -25.17
N PHE A 69 31.39 13.13 -24.17
CA PHE A 69 30.43 12.47 -23.28
C PHE A 69 29.57 13.49 -22.51
N ALA A 70 30.19 14.52 -21.92
CA ALA A 70 29.48 15.59 -21.23
C ALA A 70 28.56 16.38 -22.18
N ALA A 71 29.00 16.64 -23.41
CA ALA A 71 28.20 17.33 -24.41
C ALA A 71 26.93 16.54 -24.76
N LEU A 72 27.03 15.22 -24.93
CA LEU A 72 25.87 14.35 -25.20
C LEU A 72 24.87 14.38 -24.03
N LEU A 73 25.34 14.30 -22.79
CA LEU A 73 24.45 14.40 -21.61
C LEU A 73 23.73 15.76 -21.55
N CYS A 74 24.44 16.86 -21.83
CA CYS A 74 23.87 18.20 -21.84
C CYS A 74 22.82 18.34 -22.96
N GLU A 75 23.10 17.79 -24.14
CA GLU A 75 22.14 17.76 -25.26
C GLU A 75 20.88 16.99 -24.91
N CYS A 76 21.01 15.79 -24.31
CA CYS A 76 19.85 15.01 -23.85
C CYS A 76 18.97 15.83 -22.91
N TYR A 77 19.57 16.44 -21.90
CA TYR A 77 18.84 17.22 -20.90
C TYR A 77 18.15 18.45 -21.52
N LEU A 78 18.83 19.15 -22.43
CA LEU A 78 18.24 20.29 -23.16
C LEU A 78 17.11 19.87 -24.08
N ASP A 79 17.23 18.75 -24.78
CA ASP A 79 16.18 18.23 -25.66
C ASP A 79 14.90 17.96 -24.86
N LEU A 80 15.01 17.39 -23.65
CA LEU A 80 13.88 17.15 -22.75
C LEU A 80 13.24 18.46 -22.26
N ILE A 81 14.03 19.49 -21.96
CA ILE A 81 13.51 20.79 -21.52
C ILE A 81 12.83 21.56 -22.66
N GLN A 82 13.38 21.46 -23.88
CA GLN A 82 12.93 22.24 -25.02
C GLN A 82 11.72 21.62 -25.73
N ASN A 83 11.62 20.28 -25.77
CA ASN A 83 10.50 19.56 -26.38
C ASN A 83 9.26 19.57 -25.48
N LYS A 84 8.61 20.73 -25.38
CA LYS A 84 7.41 20.92 -24.57
C LYS A 84 6.19 20.14 -25.06
N ALA A 85 6.18 19.70 -26.32
CA ALA A 85 5.07 18.92 -26.86
C ALA A 85 4.97 17.54 -26.18
N GLU A 86 6.11 16.92 -25.89
CA GLU A 86 6.21 15.58 -25.33
C GLU A 86 6.57 15.59 -23.82
N PHE A 87 7.39 16.57 -23.40
CA PHE A 87 7.99 16.63 -22.07
C PHE A 87 7.59 17.87 -21.27
N SER A 88 6.39 18.45 -21.51
CA SER A 88 5.89 19.60 -20.72
C SER A 88 5.90 19.35 -19.20
N TRP A 89 5.65 18.12 -18.78
CA TRP A 89 5.67 17.66 -17.40
C TRP A 89 7.08 17.59 -16.79
N PHE A 90 8.13 17.47 -17.62
CA PHE A 90 9.50 17.23 -17.15
C PHE A 90 10.02 18.39 -16.29
N VAL A 91 9.84 19.63 -16.75
CA VAL A 91 10.31 20.84 -16.05
C VAL A 91 9.51 21.19 -14.79
N GLN A 92 8.33 20.59 -14.61
CA GLN A 92 7.54 20.78 -13.40
C GLN A 92 8.08 19.93 -12.24
N PHE A 93 8.70 18.80 -12.58
CA PHE A 93 9.04 17.76 -11.61
C PHE A 93 10.55 17.56 -11.43
N PHE A 94 11.34 17.81 -12.48
CA PHE A 94 12.79 17.68 -12.48
C PHE A 94 13.47 19.02 -12.73
N GLY A 95 14.58 19.24 -12.03
CA GLY A 95 15.37 20.46 -12.14
C GLY A 95 16.85 20.20 -12.39
N LEU A 96 17.62 21.29 -12.43
CA LEU A 96 19.07 21.22 -12.64
C LEU A 96 19.80 20.35 -11.61
N ARG A 97 19.27 20.25 -10.39
CA ARG A 97 19.85 19.40 -9.34
C ARG A 97 19.76 17.92 -9.69
N ASP A 98 18.69 17.46 -10.34
CA ASP A 98 18.58 16.07 -10.80
C ASP A 98 19.63 15.78 -11.89
N PHE A 99 19.84 16.71 -12.82
CA PHE A 99 20.91 16.60 -13.83
C PHE A 99 22.31 16.59 -13.20
N ILE A 100 22.58 17.47 -12.22
CA ILE A 100 23.87 17.48 -11.51
C ILE A 100 24.11 16.14 -10.82
N HIS A 101 23.09 15.58 -10.14
CA HIS A 101 23.22 14.31 -9.44
C HIS A 101 23.29 13.10 -10.38
N LEU A 102 22.72 13.18 -11.58
CA LEU A 102 22.97 12.23 -12.67
C LEU A 102 24.47 12.17 -12.98
N VAL A 103 25.10 13.32 -13.24
CA VAL A 103 26.53 13.39 -13.57
C VAL A 103 27.40 12.94 -12.39
N ILE A 104 27.03 13.32 -11.16
CA ILE A 104 27.72 12.85 -9.94
C ILE A 104 27.65 11.33 -9.85
N TYR A 105 26.47 10.74 -10.05
CA TYR A 105 26.29 9.29 -9.98
C TYR A 105 27.16 8.58 -11.01
N ILE A 106 27.12 9.01 -12.27
CA ILE A 106 27.94 8.44 -13.35
C ILE A 106 29.42 8.50 -13.00
N ARG A 107 29.93 9.66 -12.54
CA ARG A 107 31.33 9.80 -12.11
C ARG A 107 31.70 8.81 -11.01
N ARG A 108 30.82 8.63 -10.02
CA ARG A 108 31.07 7.75 -8.87
C ARG A 108 31.03 6.28 -9.24
N ALA A 109 30.16 5.90 -10.17
CA ALA A 109 29.97 4.54 -10.63
C ALA A 109 30.95 4.14 -11.76
N ALA A 110 31.58 5.12 -12.41
CA ALA A 110 32.58 4.87 -13.44
C ALA A 110 33.81 4.15 -12.87
N THR A 111 34.36 3.23 -13.65
CA THR A 111 35.53 2.44 -13.26
C THR A 111 36.77 2.88 -14.03
N PHE A 112 37.95 2.71 -13.43
CA PHE A 112 39.20 3.08 -14.08
C PHE A 112 39.95 1.82 -14.50
N LYS A 113 40.24 1.69 -15.80
CA LYS A 113 40.97 0.54 -16.36
C LYS A 113 41.90 1.02 -17.48
N ASP A 114 43.15 0.57 -17.43
CA ASP A 114 44.19 0.90 -18.41
C ASP A 114 44.31 2.40 -18.70
N THR A 115 44.22 3.24 -17.65
CA THR A 115 44.28 4.71 -17.71
C THR A 115 43.07 5.41 -18.35
N ALA A 116 42.03 4.66 -18.71
CA ALA A 116 40.77 5.15 -19.24
C ALA A 116 39.63 5.06 -18.21
N LEU A 117 38.68 5.99 -18.31
CA LEU A 117 37.42 5.95 -17.57
C LEU A 117 36.41 5.11 -18.35
N HIS A 118 35.89 4.04 -17.73
CA HIS A 118 34.90 3.16 -18.33
C HIS A 118 33.53 3.44 -17.75
N ILE A 119 32.60 3.79 -18.63
CA ILE A 119 31.19 4.01 -18.34
C ILE A 119 30.40 3.03 -19.21
N SER A 120 29.40 2.37 -18.64
CA SER A 120 28.54 1.44 -19.39
C SER A 120 27.13 1.97 -19.53
N SER A 121 26.35 1.40 -20.45
CA SER A 121 24.90 1.61 -20.51
C SER A 121 24.21 1.30 -19.18
N GLU A 122 24.69 0.29 -18.45
CA GLU A 122 24.19 -0.05 -17.10
C GLU A 122 24.34 1.13 -16.13
N VAL A 123 25.53 1.76 -16.10
CA VAL A 123 25.78 2.93 -15.25
C VAL A 123 24.86 4.08 -15.63
N LEU A 124 24.65 4.33 -16.93
CA LEU A 124 23.76 5.39 -17.40
C LEU A 124 22.29 5.11 -17.03
N VAL A 125 21.80 3.89 -17.23
CA VAL A 125 20.43 3.48 -16.87
C VAL A 125 20.21 3.64 -15.37
N HIS A 126 21.10 3.10 -14.53
CA HIS A 126 20.98 3.26 -13.08
C HIS A 126 21.06 4.73 -12.64
N ALA A 127 21.88 5.55 -13.31
CA ALA A 127 21.95 6.97 -13.02
C ALA A 127 20.61 7.67 -13.34
N LEU A 128 19.98 7.32 -14.46
CA LEU A 128 18.67 7.82 -14.84
C LEU A 128 17.60 7.33 -13.87
N GLU A 129 17.65 6.07 -13.42
CA GLU A 129 16.70 5.53 -12.45
C GLU A 129 16.75 6.30 -11.12
N ARG A 130 17.96 6.61 -10.65
CA ARG A 130 18.18 7.36 -9.41
C ARG A 130 17.71 8.82 -9.50
N ASN A 131 17.68 9.43 -10.69
CA ASN A 131 17.47 10.87 -10.82
C ASN A 131 16.22 11.29 -11.61
N PHE A 132 15.64 10.40 -12.40
CA PHE A 132 14.52 10.68 -13.32
C PHE A 132 13.38 9.62 -13.33
N ASN A 133 13.38 8.61 -12.43
CA ASN A 133 12.39 7.51 -12.46
C ASN A 133 11.04 7.82 -11.81
N SER A 134 10.90 8.94 -11.09
CA SER A 134 9.75 9.20 -10.22
C SER A 134 8.53 9.72 -10.99
N VAL A 135 8.22 9.06 -12.10
CA VAL A 135 7.13 9.32 -13.03
C VAL A 135 6.61 7.98 -13.55
N ASP A 136 5.49 8.00 -14.27
CA ASP A 136 4.92 6.79 -14.89
C ASP A 136 5.95 6.01 -15.72
N LYS A 137 5.84 4.67 -15.73
CA LYS A 137 6.80 3.77 -16.40
C LYS A 137 7.04 4.13 -17.87
N ASP A 138 6.00 4.57 -18.58
CA ASP A 138 6.10 5.01 -19.98
C ASP A 138 6.88 6.33 -20.12
N LYS A 139 6.64 7.29 -19.22
CA LYS A 139 7.36 8.56 -19.19
C LYS A 139 8.84 8.35 -18.90
N PHE A 140 9.16 7.52 -17.91
CA PHE A 140 10.55 7.17 -17.61
C PHE A 140 11.20 6.44 -18.79
N SER A 141 10.49 5.49 -19.41
CA SER A 141 10.98 4.77 -20.59
C SER A 141 11.34 5.72 -21.74
N ASN A 142 10.53 6.75 -21.98
CA ASN A 142 10.83 7.76 -23.00
C ASN A 142 12.05 8.62 -22.65
N VAL A 143 12.22 9.00 -21.38
CA VAL A 143 13.42 9.72 -20.91
C VAL A 143 14.65 8.83 -21.09
N CYS A 144 14.59 7.57 -20.65
CA CYS A 144 15.70 6.63 -20.75
C CYS A 144 16.09 6.36 -22.21
N ALA A 145 15.10 6.11 -23.07
CA ALA A 145 15.32 5.94 -24.49
C ALA A 145 15.94 7.19 -25.13
N SER A 146 15.50 8.40 -24.74
CA SER A 146 16.05 9.66 -25.25
C SER A 146 17.53 9.83 -24.93
N PHE A 147 17.97 9.46 -23.73
CA PHE A 147 19.38 9.45 -23.36
C PHE A 147 20.16 8.38 -24.12
N LEU A 148 19.71 7.11 -24.07
CA LEU A 148 20.39 6.00 -24.71
C LEU A 148 20.51 6.19 -26.23
N ALA A 149 19.54 6.82 -26.90
CA ALA A 149 19.59 7.08 -28.34
C ALA A 149 20.74 8.00 -28.79
N LYS A 150 21.32 8.80 -27.89
CA LYS A 150 22.50 9.62 -28.19
C LYS A 150 23.81 8.84 -28.07
N PHE A 151 23.80 7.72 -27.35
CA PHE A 151 24.99 6.87 -27.13
C PHE A 151 24.96 5.58 -27.96
N LEU A 152 23.77 5.07 -28.30
CA LEU A 152 23.55 3.83 -29.02
C LEU A 152 22.93 4.11 -30.39
N GLN A 153 23.45 3.44 -31.43
CA GLN A 153 23.06 3.70 -32.83
C GLN A 153 21.76 2.99 -33.27
N PHE A 154 21.38 1.91 -32.58
CA PHE A 154 20.28 1.03 -33.01
C PHE A 154 19.16 0.97 -31.96
N GLN A 155 17.90 1.02 -32.41
CA GLN A 155 16.74 0.94 -31.51
C GLN A 155 16.67 -0.37 -30.72
N ASP A 156 17.10 -1.49 -31.31
CA ASP A 156 17.10 -2.78 -30.63
C ASP A 156 18.10 -2.79 -29.45
N ALA A 157 19.27 -2.17 -29.61
CA ALA A 157 20.24 -2.04 -28.53
C ALA A 157 19.71 -1.19 -27.35
N ILE A 158 18.90 -0.15 -27.62
CA ILE A 158 18.25 0.65 -26.58
C ILE A 158 17.28 -0.21 -25.77
N LYS A 159 16.42 -0.97 -26.46
CA LYS A 159 15.45 -1.86 -25.81
C LYS A 159 16.16 -2.95 -25.00
N GLU A 160 17.19 -3.57 -25.55
CA GLU A 160 18.00 -4.58 -24.86
C GLU A 160 18.65 -4.00 -23.59
N ALA A 161 19.24 -2.80 -23.68
CA ALA A 161 19.83 -2.14 -22.52
C ALA A 161 18.79 -1.86 -21.43
N MET A 162 17.61 -1.36 -21.79
CA MET A 162 16.53 -1.10 -20.83
C MET A 162 16.01 -2.40 -20.18
N ILE A 163 15.77 -3.45 -20.95
CA ILE A 163 15.31 -4.75 -20.42
C ILE A 163 16.37 -5.36 -19.49
N LYS A 164 17.65 -5.21 -19.84
CA LYS A 164 18.75 -5.83 -19.11
C LYS A 164 19.12 -5.09 -17.82
N TYR A 165 19.08 -3.76 -17.84
CA TYR A 165 19.66 -2.94 -16.78
C TYR A 165 18.64 -2.19 -15.92
N CYS A 166 17.38 -2.01 -16.36
CA CYS A 166 16.37 -1.41 -15.48
C CYS A 166 16.10 -2.31 -14.27
N GLN A 167 16.09 -1.70 -13.10
CA GLN A 167 15.90 -2.35 -11.81
C GLN A 167 14.48 -2.15 -11.29
N HIS A 168 14.11 -2.99 -10.33
CA HIS A 168 12.85 -2.83 -9.63
C HIS A 168 12.86 -1.53 -8.78
N PRO A 169 11.79 -0.71 -8.72
CA PRO A 169 11.79 0.56 -7.97
C PRO A 169 12.23 0.43 -6.50
N ILE A 170 11.78 -0.64 -5.82
CA ILE A 170 12.21 -0.96 -4.44
C ILE A 170 13.71 -1.27 -4.36
N GLN A 171 14.29 -1.95 -5.36
CA GLN A 171 15.72 -2.19 -5.44
C GLN A 171 16.50 -0.89 -5.59
N VAL A 172 16.02 0.02 -6.46
CA VAL A 172 16.62 1.35 -6.63
C VAL A 172 16.59 2.12 -5.30
N LEU A 173 15.47 2.07 -4.57
CA LEU A 173 15.34 2.68 -3.24
C LEU A 173 16.34 2.07 -2.25
N GLN A 174 16.43 0.74 -2.17
CA GLN A 174 17.37 0.07 -1.26
C GLN A 174 18.83 0.35 -1.60
N ASN A 175 19.18 0.35 -2.89
CA ASN A 175 20.51 0.76 -3.38
C ASN A 175 20.81 2.21 -2.99
N SER A 176 19.81 3.09 -3.06
CA SER A 176 19.91 4.48 -2.64
C SER A 176 20.10 4.65 -1.14
N LEU A 177 19.40 3.86 -0.32
CA LEU A 177 19.55 3.86 1.14
C LEU A 177 20.90 3.30 1.59
N SER A 178 21.37 2.27 0.90
CA SER A 178 22.67 1.62 1.17
C SER A 178 23.87 2.46 0.74
N ASP A 179 23.65 3.46 -0.12
CA ASP A 179 24.67 4.42 -0.52
C ASP A 179 25.01 5.36 0.66
N VAL A 180 25.95 4.94 1.51
CA VAL A 180 26.44 5.72 2.65
C VAL A 180 27.94 5.97 2.47
N GLN A 181 28.31 7.22 2.24
CA GLN A 181 29.71 7.63 2.15
C GLN A 181 30.25 8.04 3.52
N ALA A 182 30.71 7.06 4.30
CA ALA A 182 31.33 7.31 5.61
C ALA A 182 32.58 8.21 5.52
N ASN A 183 33.26 8.22 4.37
CA ASN A 183 34.47 9.01 4.10
C ASN A 183 34.27 10.04 2.98
N ALA A 184 33.09 10.67 2.90
CA ALA A 184 32.83 11.73 1.92
C ALA A 184 33.92 12.82 2.00
N SER A 185 34.70 12.95 0.92
CA SER A 185 35.81 13.90 0.82
C SER A 185 35.34 15.31 0.48
N SER A 186 34.11 15.41 0.02
CA SER A 186 33.45 16.61 -0.46
C SER A 186 31.95 16.53 -0.19
N ARG A 187 31.30 17.68 0.02
CA ARG A 187 29.82 17.75 0.11
C ARG A 187 29.11 17.14 -1.10
N TYR A 188 29.77 17.10 -2.27
CA TYR A 188 29.22 16.53 -3.50
C TYR A 188 29.21 14.99 -3.50
N ASP A 189 29.90 14.36 -2.55
CA ASP A 189 29.90 12.90 -2.38
C ASP A 189 28.74 12.43 -1.48
N ILE A 190 28.03 13.36 -0.82
CA ILE A 190 26.90 13.05 0.05
C ILE A 190 25.66 12.78 -0.81
N PRO A 191 25.06 11.58 -0.74
CA PRO A 191 23.85 11.26 -1.48
C PRO A 191 22.67 12.12 -1.03
N ARG A 192 21.73 12.40 -1.95
CA ARG A 192 20.54 13.18 -1.62
C ARG A 192 19.68 12.43 -0.59
N PHE A 193 18.91 13.19 0.17
CA PHE A 193 17.79 12.62 0.91
C PHE A 193 16.72 12.12 -0.05
N LYS A 194 15.91 11.18 0.43
CA LYS A 194 14.92 10.49 -0.37
C LYS A 194 13.55 11.11 -0.15
N MET A 195 12.71 11.07 -1.18
CA MET A 195 11.30 11.36 -1.11
C MET A 195 10.53 10.16 -1.64
N ILE A 196 9.66 9.58 -0.84
CA ILE A 196 8.72 8.55 -1.26
C ILE A 196 7.40 9.23 -1.60
N ILE A 197 6.96 9.05 -2.84
CA ILE A 197 5.67 9.51 -3.35
C ILE A 197 4.73 8.31 -3.30
N ASP A 198 3.73 8.39 -2.42
CA ASP A 198 2.76 7.34 -2.15
C ASP A 198 1.55 7.46 -3.11
N GLU A 199 1.39 6.49 -4.01
CA GLU A 199 0.27 6.43 -4.94
C GLU A 199 -1.07 6.02 -4.30
N SER A 200 -1.05 5.36 -3.14
CA SER A 200 -2.25 4.91 -2.44
C SER A 200 -3.07 6.05 -1.83
N ASN A 201 -2.43 7.20 -1.58
CA ASN A 201 -3.03 8.39 -0.97
C ASN A 201 -3.60 8.19 0.46
N ASP A 202 -3.26 7.10 1.14
CA ASP A 202 -3.75 6.78 2.49
C ASP A 202 -2.65 6.21 3.43
N ASP A 203 -1.39 6.54 3.14
CA ASP A 203 -0.19 6.06 3.84
C ASP A 203 -0.04 4.52 3.84
N SER A 204 -0.75 3.79 2.96
CA SER A 204 -0.62 2.33 2.87
C SER A 204 0.77 1.91 2.43
N ILE A 205 1.43 2.66 1.54
CA ILE A 205 2.80 2.36 1.12
C ILE A 205 3.73 2.36 2.31
N MET A 206 3.65 3.36 3.19
CA MET A 206 4.49 3.41 4.38
C MET A 206 4.29 2.22 5.31
N ARG A 207 3.04 1.84 5.55
CA ARG A 207 2.68 0.68 6.38
C ARG A 207 3.19 -0.63 5.76
N LEU A 208 3.08 -0.77 4.44
CA LEU A 208 3.52 -1.96 3.72
C LEU A 208 5.05 -2.05 3.64
N LEU A 209 5.74 -0.93 3.41
CA LEU A 209 7.21 -0.90 3.44
C LEU A 209 7.76 -1.32 4.81
N GLU A 210 7.08 -0.94 5.90
CA GLU A 210 7.38 -1.40 7.25
C GLU A 210 7.04 -2.89 7.43
N ALA A 211 5.84 -3.32 7.04
CA ALA A 211 5.39 -4.70 7.17
C ALA A 211 6.25 -5.70 6.36
N SER A 212 6.81 -5.25 5.23
CA SER A 212 7.69 -5.99 4.34
C SER A 212 9.19 -5.91 4.70
N ASP A 213 9.52 -5.30 5.84
CA ASP A 213 10.89 -5.06 6.35
C ASP A 213 11.81 -4.29 5.37
N ILE A 214 11.24 -3.59 4.40
CA ILE A 214 11.98 -2.69 3.51
C ILE A 214 12.44 -1.46 4.30
N LEU A 215 11.57 -0.94 5.17
CA LEU A 215 11.87 0.12 6.13
C LEU A 215 11.72 -0.41 7.58
N SER A 216 12.75 -1.10 8.06
CA SER A 216 12.75 -1.73 9.39
C SER A 216 12.95 -0.73 10.55
N HIS A 217 12.27 -0.93 11.69
CA HIS A 217 12.50 -0.16 12.94
C HIS A 217 13.92 -0.30 13.52
N SER A 218 14.63 -1.35 13.11
CA SER A 218 16.03 -1.57 13.50
C SER A 218 16.95 -0.49 12.92
N SER A 219 16.71 -0.09 11.66
CA SER A 219 17.52 0.85 10.89
C SER A 219 16.84 2.20 10.62
N HIS A 220 15.54 2.32 10.88
CA HIS A 220 14.73 3.51 10.61
C HIS A 220 14.08 4.05 11.88
N SER A 221 13.88 5.36 11.92
CA SER A 221 13.09 6.05 12.95
C SER A 221 11.96 6.83 12.29
N PHE A 222 10.72 6.50 12.64
CA PHE A 222 9.53 7.12 12.08
C PHE A 222 9.10 8.35 12.87
N TYR A 223 8.81 9.43 12.14
CA TYR A 223 8.36 10.71 12.67
C TYR A 223 7.13 11.15 11.88
N LYS A 224 6.01 11.30 12.58
CA LYS A 224 4.74 11.73 12.00
C LYS A 224 4.11 12.77 12.91
N LEU A 225 3.60 13.86 12.34
CA LEU A 225 2.77 14.81 13.09
C LEU A 225 1.35 14.27 13.20
N SER A 226 0.69 14.56 14.32
CA SER A 226 -0.75 14.36 14.41
C SER A 226 -1.48 15.33 13.48
N GLY A 227 -2.58 14.88 12.88
CA GLY A 227 -3.53 15.75 12.19
C GLY A 227 -4.49 16.49 13.13
N LEU A 228 -4.37 16.27 14.45
CA LEU A 228 -5.23 16.91 15.45
C LEU A 228 -4.72 18.32 15.78
N GLU A 229 -5.64 19.29 15.88
CA GLU A 229 -5.29 20.69 16.15
C GLU A 229 -4.75 20.92 17.58
N GLU A 230 -5.21 20.12 18.55
CA GLU A 230 -4.81 20.25 19.94
C GLU A 230 -3.35 19.81 20.15
N GLY A 231 -2.52 20.70 20.70
CA GLY A 231 -1.12 20.38 21.03
C GLY A 231 -0.14 20.42 19.85
N ALA A 232 -0.61 20.75 18.64
CA ALA A 232 0.20 20.79 17.42
C ALA A 232 1.53 21.56 17.56
N PRO A 233 1.62 22.75 18.19
CA PRO A 233 2.89 23.46 18.32
C PRO A 233 3.95 22.71 19.15
N ILE A 234 3.51 21.98 20.18
CA ILE A 234 4.41 21.19 21.04
C ILE A 234 4.87 19.95 20.29
N GLU A 235 3.97 19.29 19.55
CA GLU A 235 4.33 18.15 18.70
C GLU A 235 5.32 18.53 17.61
N GLN A 236 5.10 19.65 16.93
CA GLN A 236 6.02 20.21 15.94
C GLN A 236 7.40 20.46 16.54
N LEU A 237 7.47 21.10 17.70
CA LEU A 237 8.73 21.35 18.42
C LEU A 237 9.45 20.04 18.80
N ASN A 238 8.70 19.06 19.30
CA ASN A 238 9.22 17.76 19.69
C ASN A 238 9.74 16.97 18.48
N LEU A 239 8.99 16.95 17.38
CA LEU A 239 9.39 16.29 16.14
C LEU A 239 10.69 16.90 15.62
N VAL A 240 10.76 18.22 15.49
CA VAL A 240 11.97 18.91 15.02
C VAL A 240 13.17 18.60 15.92
N SER A 241 12.97 18.59 17.24
CA SER A 241 14.03 18.27 18.19
C SER A 241 14.52 16.82 18.07
N ARG A 242 13.61 15.86 17.85
CA ARG A 242 13.96 14.45 17.67
C ARG A 242 14.66 14.20 16.33
N VAL A 243 14.20 14.83 15.24
CA VAL A 243 14.89 14.75 13.93
C VAL A 243 16.27 15.38 14.00
N LYS A 244 16.41 16.53 14.67
CA LYS A 244 17.73 17.13 14.93
C LYS A 244 18.64 16.18 15.71
N PHE A 245 18.13 15.50 16.73
CA PHE A 245 18.91 14.52 17.48
C PHE A 245 19.32 13.33 16.60
N ALA A 246 18.41 12.77 15.81
CA ALA A 246 18.73 11.72 14.85
C ALA A 246 19.80 12.16 13.83
N ALA A 247 19.72 13.40 13.34
CA ALA A 247 20.73 13.98 12.46
C ALA A 247 22.11 14.11 13.11
N GLN A 248 22.17 14.30 14.44
CA GLN A 248 23.42 14.35 15.19
C GLN A 248 24.04 12.98 15.43
N GLN A 249 23.21 11.94 15.62
CA GLN A 249 23.68 10.56 15.86
C GLN A 249 24.04 9.85 14.56
N GLY A 250 23.17 9.93 13.54
CA GLY A 250 23.33 9.25 12.26
C GLY A 250 23.33 7.72 12.34
N ASP A 251 22.70 7.16 13.38
CA ASP A 251 22.57 5.73 13.64
C ASP A 251 21.40 5.10 12.88
N LYS A 252 20.33 5.87 12.64
CA LYS A 252 19.14 5.46 11.91
C LYS A 252 18.73 6.47 10.85
N THR A 253 18.11 5.97 9.79
CA THR A 253 17.46 6.81 8.76
C THR A 253 16.17 7.41 9.32
N ALA A 254 16.04 8.72 9.26
CA ALA A 254 14.80 9.40 9.68
C ALA A 254 13.74 9.30 8.58
N VAL A 255 12.55 8.80 8.91
CA VAL A 255 11.40 8.72 8.00
C VAL A 255 10.36 9.73 8.46
N LEU A 256 10.11 10.76 7.65
CA LEU A 256 9.25 11.88 7.96
C LEU A 256 7.95 11.78 7.16
N SER A 257 6.79 11.71 7.83
CA SER A 257 5.48 11.73 7.19
C SER A 257 4.63 12.87 7.75
N GLN A 258 3.83 13.53 6.91
CA GLN A 258 2.95 14.65 7.29
C GLN A 258 3.72 15.78 8.00
N VAL A 259 4.84 16.22 7.42
CA VAL A 259 5.76 17.20 8.02
C VAL A 259 5.71 18.59 7.38
N ASP A 260 4.67 18.90 6.61
CA ASP A 260 4.58 20.17 5.87
C ASP A 260 4.71 21.39 6.78
N ALA A 261 4.05 21.35 7.95
CA ALA A 261 4.09 22.41 8.97
C ALA A 261 5.50 22.70 9.52
N VAL A 262 6.44 21.76 9.40
CA VAL A 262 7.82 21.88 9.93
C VAL A 262 8.89 21.75 8.84
N SER A 263 8.51 21.59 7.58
CA SER A 263 9.42 21.40 6.45
C SER A 263 10.44 22.54 6.33
N GLU A 264 10.00 23.78 6.55
CA GLU A 264 10.84 24.98 6.56
C GLU A 264 11.89 24.96 7.69
N CYS A 265 11.64 24.26 8.79
CA CYS A 265 12.62 24.11 9.87
C CYS A 265 13.89 23.38 9.42
N PHE A 266 13.77 22.56 8.36
CA PHE A 266 14.84 21.75 7.80
C PHE A 266 15.35 22.29 6.46
N TYR A 267 15.02 23.53 6.07
CA TYR A 267 15.37 24.10 4.77
C TYR A 267 16.86 23.93 4.41
N ASP A 268 17.77 24.34 5.29
CA ASP A 268 19.23 24.23 5.07
C ASP A 268 19.69 22.77 5.11
N LEU A 269 19.04 21.92 5.91
CA LEU A 269 19.34 20.49 6.00
C LEU A 269 18.99 19.78 4.69
N PHE A 270 17.75 19.94 4.21
CA PHE A 270 17.28 19.33 2.97
C PHE A 270 18.01 19.85 1.73
N ASN A 271 18.48 21.10 1.75
CA ASN A 271 19.35 21.62 0.70
C ASN A 271 20.79 21.11 0.77
N GLN A 272 21.15 20.32 1.79
CA GLN A 272 22.50 19.86 2.06
C GLN A 272 23.50 21.03 2.13
N HIS A 273 23.04 22.16 2.67
CA HIS A 273 23.83 23.36 2.84
C HIS A 273 24.71 23.23 4.10
N TYR A 274 25.78 22.45 3.96
CA TYR A 274 26.72 22.19 5.05
C TYR A 274 27.83 23.23 5.13
N LYS A 275 28.13 23.65 6.36
CA LYS A 275 29.37 24.34 6.74
C LYS A 275 30.35 23.32 7.28
N GLU A 276 31.48 23.18 6.62
CA GLU A 276 32.58 22.34 7.07
C GLU A 276 33.42 23.08 8.12
N VAL A 277 33.54 22.51 9.31
CA VAL A 277 34.43 22.99 10.36
C VAL A 277 35.54 21.96 10.53
N LYS A 278 36.75 22.33 10.11
CA LYS A 278 37.94 21.48 10.24
C LYS A 278 38.62 21.75 11.58
N LYS A 279 38.81 20.71 12.39
CA LYS A 279 39.56 20.78 13.65
C LYS A 279 40.63 19.68 13.63
N GLY A 280 41.84 20.05 13.21
CA GLY A 280 42.88 19.07 12.87
C GLY A 280 42.48 18.31 11.60
N GLU A 281 42.58 16.98 11.65
CA GLU A 281 42.17 16.09 10.55
C GLU A 281 40.66 15.80 10.52
N VAL A 282 39.93 16.13 11.59
CA VAL A 282 38.49 15.86 11.69
C VAL A 282 37.69 16.98 11.02
N VAL A 283 36.92 16.62 10.00
CA VAL A 283 35.93 17.50 9.36
C VAL A 283 34.57 17.25 10.00
N SER A 284 33.95 18.28 10.56
CA SER A 284 32.58 18.22 11.06
C SER A 284 31.64 19.03 10.18
N LEU A 285 30.50 18.44 9.83
CA LEU A 285 29.45 19.09 9.04
C LEU A 285 28.44 19.76 9.97
N TYR A 286 28.04 20.99 9.64
CA TYR A 286 26.99 21.72 10.32
C TYR A 286 25.96 22.24 9.33
N SER A 287 24.68 22.08 9.65
CA SER A 287 23.57 22.72 8.93
C SER A 287 22.68 23.46 9.93
N ASN A 288 22.00 24.52 9.48
CA ASN A 288 21.06 25.20 10.37
C ASN A 288 19.75 24.41 10.44
N ILE A 289 19.23 24.23 11.66
CA ILE A 289 17.90 23.68 11.90
C ILE A 289 17.16 24.67 12.77
N ALA A 290 15.97 25.10 12.34
CA ALA A 290 15.13 26.00 13.11
C ALA A 290 14.33 25.20 14.14
N VAL A 291 14.39 25.61 15.41
CA VAL A 291 13.62 24.99 16.50
C VAL A 291 12.82 26.10 17.15
N GLY A 292 11.50 26.11 16.92
CA GLY A 292 10.66 27.28 17.22
C GLY A 292 11.09 28.48 16.37
N GLY A 293 11.26 29.66 17.00
CA GLY A 293 11.66 30.89 16.30
C GLY A 293 13.17 31.07 16.08
N ILE A 294 14.01 30.09 16.41
CA ILE A 294 15.47 30.24 16.40
C ILE A 294 16.12 29.22 15.47
N SER A 295 16.82 29.69 14.45
CA SER A 295 17.69 28.88 13.60
C SER A 295 19.09 28.75 14.22
N ARG A 296 19.54 27.51 14.47
CA ARG A 296 20.86 27.24 15.07
C ARG A 296 21.68 26.26 14.24
N PRO A 297 22.99 26.52 14.05
CA PRO A 297 23.91 25.53 13.51
C PRO A 297 23.88 24.25 14.36
N SER A 298 23.61 23.13 13.72
CA SER A 298 23.52 21.81 14.33
C SER A 298 24.50 20.88 13.62
N LYS A 299 25.30 20.13 14.41
CA LYS A 299 26.22 19.13 13.85
C LYS A 299 25.41 18.04 13.16
N ILE A 300 25.83 17.64 11.97
CA ILE A 300 25.20 16.58 11.18
C ILE A 300 26.19 15.42 11.06
N HIS A 301 25.72 14.22 11.35
CA HIS A 301 26.52 13.01 11.16
C HIS A 301 26.64 12.69 9.66
N PRO A 302 27.83 12.35 9.13
CA PRO A 302 28.01 12.07 7.70
C PRO A 302 27.13 10.94 7.16
N SER A 303 26.82 9.94 7.99
CA SER A 303 25.94 8.81 7.63
C SER A 303 24.45 9.09 7.79
N PHE A 304 24.05 10.28 8.26
CA PHE A 304 22.64 10.59 8.44
C PHE A 304 21.91 10.58 7.10
N GLN A 305 20.81 9.83 7.05
CA GLN A 305 19.89 9.82 5.92
C GLN A 305 18.48 10.19 6.37
N CYS A 306 17.70 10.71 5.43
CA CYS A 306 16.33 11.12 5.62
C CYS A 306 15.48 10.66 4.43
N ILE A 307 14.27 10.20 4.73
CA ILE A 307 13.19 9.90 3.81
C ILE A 307 12.04 10.85 4.16
N VAL A 308 11.51 11.58 3.17
CA VAL A 308 10.28 12.36 3.29
C VAL A 308 9.17 11.62 2.54
N HIS A 309 8.03 11.41 3.18
CA HIS A 309 6.85 10.81 2.60
C HIS A 309 5.86 11.90 2.18
N VAL A 310 5.38 11.82 0.93
CA VAL A 310 4.39 12.72 0.33
C VAL A 310 3.36 11.88 -0.41
N GLN A 311 2.08 12.25 -0.33
CA GLN A 311 1.02 11.57 -1.08
C GLN A 311 0.96 12.10 -2.52
N SER A 312 0.70 11.23 -3.49
CA SER A 312 0.63 11.60 -4.92
C SER A 312 -0.42 12.70 -5.17
N SER A 313 -1.56 12.65 -4.48
CA SER A 313 -2.62 13.66 -4.52
C SER A 313 -2.20 15.06 -4.05
N GLN A 314 -1.12 15.18 -3.28
CA GLN A 314 -0.60 16.46 -2.79
C GLN A 314 0.49 17.03 -3.69
N LEU A 315 0.97 16.26 -4.68
CA LEU A 315 2.17 16.58 -5.43
C LEU A 315 2.05 17.90 -6.20
N ASP A 316 0.85 18.23 -6.68
CA ASP A 316 0.56 19.48 -7.41
C ASP A 316 0.71 20.73 -6.51
N ASP A 317 0.51 20.59 -5.20
CA ASP A 317 0.66 21.67 -4.22
C ASP A 317 2.10 21.81 -3.71
N VAL A 318 2.94 20.80 -3.93
CA VAL A 318 4.33 20.81 -3.47
C VAL A 318 5.17 21.69 -4.41
N PRO A 319 5.85 22.73 -3.90
CA PRO A 319 6.67 23.58 -4.74
C PRO A 319 7.81 22.80 -5.40
N ALA A 320 8.01 22.98 -6.72
CA ALA A 320 9.13 22.37 -7.44
C ALA A 320 10.52 22.56 -6.78
N PRO A 321 10.85 23.71 -6.16
CA PRO A 321 12.10 23.88 -5.42
C PRO A 321 12.26 22.97 -4.20
N TYR A 322 11.17 22.46 -3.64
CA TYR A 322 11.18 21.46 -2.57
C TYR A 322 11.45 20.07 -3.15
N LEU A 323 10.70 19.67 -4.19
CA LEU A 323 10.89 18.39 -4.91
C LEU A 323 12.32 18.19 -5.40
N ASN A 324 12.92 19.25 -5.97
CA ASN A 324 14.27 19.22 -6.53
C ASN A 324 15.37 18.94 -5.48
N ARG A 325 15.09 19.05 -4.17
CA ARG A 325 16.06 18.74 -3.09
C ARG A 325 16.27 17.25 -2.90
N PHE A 326 15.29 16.44 -3.28
CA PHE A 326 15.25 15.03 -2.96
C PHE A 326 15.48 14.16 -4.20
N GLU A 327 16.06 13.00 -3.94
CA GLU A 327 15.96 11.83 -4.82
C GLU A 327 14.56 11.24 -4.64
N LYS A 328 13.79 11.11 -5.72
CA LYS A 328 12.35 10.86 -5.63
C LYS A 328 12.03 9.42 -6.04
N PHE A 329 11.10 8.78 -5.35
CA PHE A 329 10.67 7.40 -5.56
C PHE A 329 9.15 7.34 -5.54
N GLN A 330 8.53 7.15 -6.70
CA GLN A 330 7.10 6.91 -6.80
C GLN A 330 6.84 5.42 -6.63
N LEU A 331 6.03 5.06 -5.64
CA LEU A 331 5.79 3.67 -5.27
C LEU A 331 4.30 3.36 -5.22
N SER A 332 3.94 2.25 -5.85
CA SER A 332 2.61 1.65 -5.78
C SER A 332 2.62 0.40 -4.90
N ILE A 333 1.42 -0.04 -4.48
CA ILE A 333 1.26 -1.31 -3.77
C ILE A 333 1.65 -2.48 -4.68
N ALA A 334 1.46 -2.32 -6.00
CA ALA A 334 1.89 -3.29 -6.99
C ALA A 334 3.41 -3.47 -7.01
N ASP A 335 4.19 -2.38 -6.88
CA ASP A 335 5.65 -2.47 -6.84
C ASP A 335 6.12 -3.19 -5.56
N ILE A 336 5.49 -2.94 -4.41
CA ILE A 336 5.82 -3.67 -3.18
C ILE A 336 5.51 -5.17 -3.35
N LEU A 337 4.34 -5.52 -3.90
CA LEU A 337 3.97 -6.92 -4.12
C LEU A 337 4.91 -7.60 -5.11
N SER A 338 5.21 -6.99 -6.26
CA SER A 338 6.12 -7.58 -7.24
C SER A 338 7.52 -7.76 -6.67
N TRP A 339 8.00 -6.80 -5.87
CA TRP A 339 9.26 -6.95 -5.14
C TRP A 339 9.25 -8.16 -4.21
N GLN A 340 8.20 -8.31 -3.40
CA GLN A 340 8.08 -9.45 -2.49
C GLN A 340 8.02 -10.78 -3.24
N ILE A 341 7.29 -10.85 -4.36
CA ILE A 341 7.23 -12.03 -5.22
C ILE A 341 8.62 -12.38 -5.77
N THR A 342 9.43 -11.40 -6.17
CA THR A 342 10.78 -11.66 -6.71
C THR A 342 11.75 -12.27 -5.70
N ARG A 343 11.45 -12.16 -4.40
CA ARG A 343 12.23 -12.75 -3.29
C ARG A 343 11.81 -14.18 -2.96
N LEU A 344 10.65 -14.62 -3.45
CA LEU A 344 10.15 -15.97 -3.23
C LEU A 344 10.80 -16.97 -4.20
N PRO A 345 10.83 -18.27 -3.85
CA PRO A 345 11.12 -19.33 -4.80
C PRO A 345 10.27 -19.21 -6.06
N CYS A 346 10.86 -19.45 -7.23
CA CYS A 346 10.24 -19.17 -8.52
C CYS A 346 8.86 -19.83 -8.71
N GLY A 347 8.69 -21.08 -8.24
CA GLY A 347 7.44 -21.80 -8.32
C GLY A 347 6.36 -21.23 -7.40
N VAL A 348 6.72 -20.80 -6.17
CA VAL A 348 5.79 -20.10 -5.27
C VAL A 348 5.38 -18.75 -5.86
N GLY A 349 6.35 -18.00 -6.40
CA GLY A 349 6.09 -16.73 -7.07
C GLY A 349 5.15 -16.88 -8.28
N LEU A 350 5.31 -17.95 -9.05
CA LEU A 350 4.43 -18.28 -10.18
C LEU A 350 2.99 -18.60 -9.73
N ILE A 351 2.84 -19.42 -8.68
CA ILE A 351 1.54 -19.77 -8.10
C ILE A 351 0.81 -18.52 -7.59
N LEU A 352 1.50 -17.66 -6.83
CA LEU A 352 0.93 -16.41 -6.33
C LEU A 352 0.55 -15.47 -7.48
N SER A 353 1.38 -15.36 -8.51
CA SER A 353 1.10 -14.52 -9.67
C SER A 353 -0.13 -15.01 -10.46
N ASN A 354 -0.26 -16.33 -10.64
CA ASN A 354 -1.43 -16.94 -11.28
C ASN A 354 -2.70 -16.75 -10.44
N ALA A 355 -2.62 -16.97 -9.12
CA ALA A 355 -3.72 -16.77 -8.20
C ALA A 355 -4.16 -15.30 -8.14
N LEU A 356 -3.21 -14.36 -8.16
CA LEU A 356 -3.49 -12.93 -8.22
C LEU A 356 -4.27 -12.59 -9.48
N ARG A 357 -3.82 -13.05 -10.66
CA ARG A 357 -4.52 -12.83 -11.93
C ARG A 357 -5.96 -13.34 -11.90
N GLU A 358 -6.19 -14.53 -11.33
CA GLU A 358 -7.55 -15.07 -11.17
C GLU A 358 -8.42 -14.22 -10.24
N CYS A 359 -7.85 -13.70 -9.16
CA CYS A 359 -8.55 -12.79 -8.26
C CYS A 359 -8.84 -11.41 -8.91
N GLU A 360 -7.92 -10.91 -9.74
CA GLU A 360 -8.12 -9.68 -10.52
C GLU A 360 -9.21 -9.85 -11.57
N GLU A 361 -9.24 -11.00 -12.26
CA GLU A 361 -10.33 -11.37 -13.17
C GLU A 361 -11.67 -11.49 -12.44
N PHE A 362 -11.68 -12.09 -11.25
CA PHE A 362 -12.86 -12.13 -10.39
C PHE A 362 -13.34 -10.72 -10.03
N LEU A 363 -12.44 -9.84 -9.54
CA LEU A 363 -12.76 -8.45 -9.21
C LEU A 363 -13.33 -7.68 -10.41
N SER A 364 -12.76 -7.90 -11.61
CA SER A 364 -13.25 -7.25 -12.83
C SER A 364 -14.71 -7.61 -13.15
N LYS A 365 -15.14 -8.83 -12.78
CA LYS A 365 -16.52 -9.31 -12.92
C LYS A 365 -17.38 -8.88 -11.74
N PHE A 366 -16.81 -8.85 -10.53
CA PHE A 366 -17.50 -8.49 -9.30
C PHE A 366 -17.80 -6.98 -9.21
N GLY A 367 -17.05 -6.14 -9.92
CA GLY A 367 -17.28 -4.71 -10.03
C GLY A 367 -16.63 -3.90 -8.90
N ASN A 368 -16.06 -2.75 -9.28
CA ASN A 368 -15.23 -1.94 -8.38
C ASN A 368 -15.98 -1.26 -7.23
N ARG A 369 -17.31 -1.16 -7.29
CA ARG A 369 -18.13 -0.52 -6.22
C ARG A 369 -18.60 -1.51 -5.16
N SER A 370 -18.36 -2.80 -5.39
CA SER A 370 -18.87 -3.88 -4.54
C SER A 370 -18.05 -4.06 -3.27
N VAL A 371 -16.82 -3.54 -3.27
CA VAL A 371 -15.88 -3.59 -2.14
C VAL A 371 -15.77 -2.21 -1.50
N TRP A 372 -15.93 -2.13 -0.18
CA TRP A 372 -15.75 -0.92 0.61
C TRP A 372 -14.25 -0.63 0.80
N SER A 373 -13.61 -0.13 -0.26
CA SER A 373 -12.24 0.36 -0.20
C SER A 373 -12.01 1.47 -1.22
N SER A 374 -10.98 2.29 -0.99
CA SER A 374 -10.56 3.33 -1.93
C SER A 374 -10.11 2.73 -3.27
N SER A 375 -9.55 1.52 -3.23
CA SER A 375 -9.07 0.77 -4.39
C SER A 375 -9.18 -0.74 -4.12
N PRO A 376 -10.15 -1.44 -4.73
CA PRO A 376 -10.31 -2.89 -4.56
C PRO A 376 -9.08 -3.68 -5.01
N ILE A 377 -8.42 -3.21 -6.08
CA ILE A 377 -7.22 -3.84 -6.64
C ILE A 377 -6.04 -3.73 -5.67
N ASP A 378 -5.86 -2.59 -5.01
CA ASP A 378 -4.79 -2.41 -4.04
C ASP A 378 -5.08 -3.11 -2.72
N THR A 379 -6.37 -3.21 -2.35
CA THR A 379 -6.81 -4.03 -1.23
C THR A 379 -6.46 -5.50 -1.46
N LEU A 380 -6.74 -6.02 -2.66
CA LEU A 380 -6.37 -7.37 -3.07
C LEU A 380 -4.85 -7.58 -2.99
N LYS A 381 -4.06 -6.67 -3.59
CA LYS A 381 -2.60 -6.76 -3.54
C LYS A 381 -2.07 -6.71 -2.10
N SER A 382 -2.67 -5.92 -1.22
CA SER A 382 -2.33 -5.88 0.21
C SER A 382 -2.64 -7.19 0.93
N ILE A 383 -3.75 -7.87 0.57
CA ILE A 383 -4.05 -9.22 1.06
C ILE A 383 -2.93 -10.18 0.64
N PHE A 384 -2.49 -10.14 -0.61
CA PHE A 384 -1.37 -10.98 -1.07
C PHE A 384 -0.07 -10.67 -0.34
N ILE A 385 0.28 -9.39 -0.14
CA ILE A 385 1.47 -9.01 0.65
C ILE A 385 1.37 -9.57 2.08
N SER A 386 0.19 -9.56 2.69
CA SER A 386 -0.02 -10.09 4.04
C SER A 386 0.18 -11.60 4.17
N MET A 387 0.09 -12.36 3.07
CA MET A 387 0.38 -13.79 3.04
C MET A 387 1.89 -14.09 2.95
N ILE A 388 2.69 -13.12 2.51
CA ILE A 388 4.12 -13.29 2.33
C ILE A 388 4.81 -13.04 3.68
N PRO A 389 5.66 -13.96 4.17
CA PRO A 389 6.35 -13.78 5.45
C PRO A 389 7.34 -12.61 5.38
N ARG A 390 7.61 -12.00 6.55
CA ARG A 390 8.47 -10.80 6.65
C ARG A 390 9.96 -11.06 6.39
N ASN A 391 10.44 -12.30 6.53
CA ASN A 391 11.86 -12.63 6.68
C ASN A 391 12.50 -13.41 5.52
N VAL A 392 11.97 -13.34 4.30
CA VAL A 392 12.52 -14.11 3.16
C VAL A 392 14.00 -13.77 2.84
N ASP A 393 14.55 -12.64 3.31
CA ASP A 393 15.94 -12.21 3.00
C ASP A 393 17.00 -12.58 4.03
N ALA A 394 16.71 -13.43 5.02
CA ALA A 394 17.77 -13.89 5.92
C ALA A 394 18.72 -14.85 5.17
N LYS A 395 19.76 -14.28 4.54
CA LYS A 395 20.93 -14.93 3.89
C LYS A 395 21.76 -15.85 4.82
N GLN A 396 21.15 -16.45 5.83
CA GLN A 396 21.77 -17.40 6.74
C GLN A 396 20.79 -18.56 6.97
N ASN A 397 20.99 -19.69 6.29
CA ASN A 397 20.51 -21.05 6.61
C ASN A 397 19.03 -21.25 7.04
N HIS A 398 18.18 -20.21 6.99
CA HIS A 398 16.78 -20.20 7.42
C HIS A 398 15.81 -20.09 6.25
N GLU A 399 16.29 -19.92 5.01
CA GLU A 399 15.43 -19.92 3.79
C GLU A 399 14.57 -21.20 3.73
N GLU A 400 15.13 -22.36 4.08
CA GLU A 400 14.39 -23.63 4.10
C GLU A 400 13.33 -23.66 5.22
N GLU A 401 13.59 -23.09 6.39
CA GLU A 401 12.63 -23.02 7.50
C GLU A 401 11.52 -21.99 7.26
N ASP A 402 11.83 -20.83 6.68
CA ASP A 402 10.86 -19.77 6.41
C ASP A 402 9.95 -20.12 5.21
N ILE A 403 10.47 -20.84 4.21
CA ILE A 403 9.66 -21.42 3.13
C ILE A 403 8.79 -22.56 3.67
N LYS A 404 9.35 -23.46 4.48
CA LYS A 404 8.56 -24.50 5.19
C LYS A 404 7.47 -23.87 6.07
N ARG A 405 7.76 -22.75 6.73
CA ARG A 405 6.80 -22.01 7.54
C ARG A 405 5.71 -21.33 6.69
N SER A 406 6.06 -20.78 5.54
CA SER A 406 5.10 -20.18 4.60
C SER A 406 4.16 -21.21 4.00
N ILE A 407 4.72 -22.37 3.61
CA ILE A 407 3.96 -23.53 3.15
C ILE A 407 3.11 -24.07 4.31
N SER A 408 3.64 -24.12 5.54
CA SER A 408 2.90 -24.59 6.72
C SER A 408 1.75 -23.66 7.10
N ILE A 409 1.93 -22.33 7.01
CA ILE A 409 0.87 -21.34 7.25
C ILE A 409 -0.17 -21.39 6.12
N ALA A 410 0.26 -21.52 4.86
CA ALA A 410 -0.65 -21.75 3.76
C ALA A 410 -1.45 -23.05 4.00
N LEU A 411 -0.81 -24.12 4.44
CA LEU A 411 -1.50 -25.36 4.80
C LEU A 411 -2.43 -25.19 6.01
N GLU A 412 -2.01 -24.49 7.07
CA GLU A 412 -2.82 -24.22 8.28
C GLU A 412 -4.07 -23.39 7.96
N GLU A 413 -3.93 -22.30 7.21
CA GLU A 413 -5.03 -21.42 6.79
C GLU A 413 -5.95 -22.08 5.76
N LEU A 414 -5.48 -23.12 5.05
CA LEU A 414 -6.27 -23.95 4.14
C LEU A 414 -6.96 -25.15 4.81
N GLY A 415 -6.94 -25.19 6.14
CA GLY A 415 -7.59 -26.25 6.94
C GLY A 415 -6.74 -27.51 7.09
N GLY A 416 -5.42 -27.42 6.88
CA GLY A 416 -4.47 -28.52 7.00
C GLY A 416 -4.70 -29.66 6.01
N ILE A 417 -4.14 -30.83 6.36
CA ILE A 417 -4.30 -32.13 5.67
C ILE A 417 -5.78 -32.59 5.65
N ASP A 418 -6.68 -31.88 6.32
CA ASP A 418 -8.11 -32.17 6.41
C ASP A 418 -8.94 -31.58 5.26
N ASN A 419 -8.33 -30.86 4.32
CA ASN A 419 -9.03 -30.43 3.11
C ASN A 419 -9.39 -31.64 2.23
N ILE A 420 -10.69 -31.87 2.03
CA ILE A 420 -11.25 -33.03 1.33
C ILE A 420 -10.72 -33.16 -0.12
N GLU A 421 -10.34 -32.05 -0.76
CA GLU A 421 -9.73 -32.07 -2.10
C GLU A 421 -8.27 -32.54 -2.10
N LEU A 422 -7.48 -32.19 -1.07
CA LEU A 422 -6.13 -32.76 -0.86
C LEU A 422 -6.22 -34.27 -0.61
N ARG A 423 -7.19 -34.74 0.20
CA ARG A 423 -7.42 -36.18 0.44
C ARG A 423 -7.73 -36.94 -0.85
N LYS A 424 -8.58 -36.41 -1.74
CA LYS A 424 -8.93 -37.09 -3.01
C LYS A 424 -7.74 -37.31 -3.94
N VAL A 425 -6.74 -36.40 -3.92
CA VAL A 425 -5.49 -36.58 -4.68
C VAL A 425 -4.53 -37.55 -3.98
N LEU A 426 -4.55 -37.59 -2.64
CA LEU A 426 -3.74 -38.50 -1.82
C LEU A 426 -4.26 -39.95 -1.80
N GLU A 427 -5.55 -40.16 -2.07
CA GLU A 427 -6.22 -41.46 -2.00
C GLU A 427 -5.88 -42.41 -3.17
N GLU A 428 -5.32 -41.94 -4.28
CA GLU A 428 -4.90 -42.82 -5.40
C GLU A 428 -3.54 -43.53 -5.18
N GLY A 429 -2.89 -43.26 -4.06
CA GLY A 429 -1.67 -43.97 -3.64
C GLY A 429 -0.97 -43.18 -2.55
N SER A 430 -1.36 -43.39 -1.29
CA SER A 430 -0.95 -42.62 -0.11
C SER A 430 0.56 -42.32 -0.08
N PRO A 431 1.00 -41.10 -0.46
CA PRO A 431 2.39 -40.71 -0.33
C PRO A 431 2.73 -40.55 1.16
N THR A 432 3.93 -40.96 1.53
CA THR A 432 4.47 -40.68 2.87
C THR A 432 4.65 -39.17 3.08
N GLU A 433 4.59 -38.71 4.33
CA GLU A 433 4.79 -37.30 4.72
C GLU A 433 6.07 -36.70 4.10
N ILE A 434 7.14 -37.49 4.04
CA ILE A 434 8.42 -37.13 3.40
C ILE A 434 8.27 -36.91 1.89
N GLN A 435 7.46 -37.71 1.20
CA GLN A 435 7.20 -37.55 -0.24
C GLN A 435 6.37 -36.30 -0.53
N LEU A 436 5.48 -35.92 0.38
CA LEU A 436 4.72 -34.68 0.32
C LEU A 436 5.63 -33.47 0.51
N GLU A 437 6.48 -33.48 1.54
CA GLU A 437 7.47 -32.41 1.77
C GLU A 437 8.39 -32.23 0.54
N GLN A 438 8.87 -33.32 -0.04
CA GLN A 438 9.66 -33.29 -1.27
C GLN A 438 8.86 -32.72 -2.46
N SER A 439 7.60 -33.11 -2.62
CA SER A 439 6.74 -32.58 -3.70
C SER A 439 6.47 -31.08 -3.55
N PHE A 440 6.31 -30.59 -2.32
CA PHE A 440 6.17 -29.16 -2.05
C PHE A 440 7.47 -28.40 -2.29
N HIS A 441 8.61 -28.98 -1.92
CA HIS A 441 9.92 -28.41 -2.22
C HIS A 441 10.13 -28.32 -3.74
N ASP A 442 9.86 -29.40 -4.47
CA ASP A 442 9.97 -29.43 -5.93
C ASP A 442 9.02 -28.43 -6.60
N LEU A 443 7.80 -28.28 -6.06
CA LEU A 443 6.84 -27.28 -6.53
C LEU A 443 7.33 -25.85 -6.26
N ALA A 444 7.91 -25.58 -5.10
CA ALA A 444 8.37 -24.25 -4.71
C ALA A 444 9.52 -23.74 -5.61
N TYR A 445 10.43 -24.63 -6.01
CA TYR A 445 11.61 -24.29 -6.82
C TYR A 445 11.48 -24.65 -8.30
N SER A 446 10.28 -25.02 -8.76
CA SER A 446 10.06 -25.32 -10.18
C SER A 446 10.06 -24.04 -11.03
N GLU A 447 10.93 -23.98 -12.04
CA GLU A 447 10.97 -22.84 -12.99
C GLU A 447 9.79 -22.81 -13.96
N SER A 448 9.03 -23.90 -14.07
CA SER A 448 7.91 -24.03 -15.00
C SER A 448 6.75 -24.80 -14.39
N ILE A 449 5.57 -24.73 -15.01
CA ILE A 449 4.40 -25.50 -14.57
C ILE A 449 4.78 -26.99 -14.59
N PRO A 450 4.66 -27.72 -13.47
CA PRO A 450 5.16 -29.08 -13.41
C PRO A 450 4.58 -29.97 -14.50
N GLU A 451 5.39 -30.80 -15.15
CA GLU A 451 4.89 -31.78 -16.13
C GLU A 451 4.32 -33.03 -15.46
N TYR A 452 4.74 -33.31 -14.23
CA TYR A 452 4.31 -34.49 -13.48
C TYR A 452 2.86 -34.34 -12.98
N PRO A 453 1.98 -35.34 -13.20
CA PRO A 453 0.56 -35.24 -12.85
C PRO A 453 0.29 -34.88 -11.38
N MET A 454 1.07 -35.45 -10.45
CA MET A 454 0.95 -35.18 -9.01
C MET A 454 1.27 -33.71 -8.68
N LEU A 455 2.36 -33.18 -9.23
CA LEU A 455 2.78 -31.79 -9.00
C LEU A 455 1.80 -30.80 -9.65
N ARG A 456 1.18 -31.13 -10.80
CA ARG A 456 0.09 -30.31 -11.37
C ARG A 456 -1.13 -30.25 -10.47
N SER A 457 -1.54 -31.40 -9.93
CA SER A 457 -2.67 -31.44 -9.00
C SER A 457 -2.36 -30.62 -7.75
N LEU A 458 -1.14 -30.74 -7.22
CA LEU A 458 -0.69 -29.98 -6.06
C LEU A 458 -0.67 -28.46 -6.33
N GLU A 459 -0.08 -28.04 -7.45
CA GLU A 459 -0.10 -26.64 -7.91
C GLU A 459 -1.53 -26.09 -7.97
N SER A 460 -2.43 -26.82 -8.62
CA SER A 460 -3.81 -26.37 -8.81
C SER A 460 -4.54 -26.25 -7.47
N ILE A 461 -4.31 -27.17 -6.54
CA ILE A 461 -4.92 -27.12 -5.21
C ILE A 461 -4.43 -25.90 -4.45
N VAL A 462 -3.12 -25.67 -4.39
CA VAL A 462 -2.52 -24.53 -3.67
C VAL A 462 -2.97 -23.21 -4.29
N ARG A 463 -2.99 -23.11 -5.62
CA ARG A 463 -3.45 -21.93 -6.35
C ARG A 463 -4.93 -21.63 -6.07
N LEU A 464 -5.83 -22.61 -6.25
CA LEU A 464 -7.28 -22.43 -6.00
C LEU A 464 -7.57 -22.07 -4.56
N SER A 465 -6.79 -22.64 -3.65
CA SER A 465 -6.82 -22.37 -2.23
C SER A 465 -6.48 -20.90 -1.90
N ILE A 466 -5.39 -20.37 -2.47
CA ILE A 466 -5.02 -18.95 -2.34
C ILE A 466 -6.12 -18.06 -2.93
N VAL A 467 -6.63 -18.41 -4.12
CA VAL A 467 -7.73 -17.67 -4.76
C VAL A 467 -8.95 -17.61 -3.84
N ARG A 468 -9.35 -18.76 -3.29
CA ARG A 468 -10.50 -18.85 -2.38
C ARG A 468 -10.29 -18.01 -1.13
N PHE A 469 -9.13 -18.11 -0.49
CA PHE A 469 -8.80 -17.30 0.69
C PHE A 469 -8.85 -15.80 0.40
N SER A 470 -8.20 -15.37 -0.69
CA SER A 470 -8.17 -13.96 -1.13
C SER A 470 -9.57 -13.43 -1.39
N ILE A 471 -10.40 -14.18 -2.10
CA ILE A 471 -11.80 -13.80 -2.37
C ILE A 471 -12.58 -13.70 -1.05
N ILE A 472 -12.43 -14.64 -0.12
CA ILE A 472 -13.13 -14.59 1.17
C ILE A 472 -12.72 -13.34 1.96
N LYS A 473 -11.42 -13.03 2.05
CA LYS A 473 -10.93 -11.83 2.75
C LYS A 473 -11.40 -10.54 2.09
N LEU A 474 -11.39 -10.49 0.77
CA LEU A 474 -11.89 -9.37 0.00
C LEU A 474 -13.41 -9.18 0.20
N LEU A 475 -14.18 -10.27 0.25
CA LEU A 475 -15.60 -10.22 0.53
C LEU A 475 -15.88 -9.73 1.96
N GLN A 476 -15.00 -9.92 2.94
CA GLN A 476 -15.22 -9.38 4.30
C GLN A 476 -15.33 -7.85 4.35
N VAL A 477 -14.80 -7.16 3.35
CA VAL A 477 -14.93 -5.70 3.19
C VAL A 477 -15.91 -5.33 2.08
N ALA A 478 -16.69 -6.28 1.55
CA ALA A 478 -17.72 -6.03 0.56
C ALA A 478 -19.05 -5.61 1.20
N LEU A 479 -19.77 -4.74 0.48
CA LEU A 479 -21.09 -4.27 0.91
C LEU A 479 -22.09 -5.45 0.86
N PRO A 480 -22.86 -5.72 1.94
CA PRO A 480 -23.81 -6.83 1.98
C PRO A 480 -24.79 -6.84 0.82
N GLU A 481 -25.26 -5.66 0.40
CA GLU A 481 -26.20 -5.54 -0.70
C GLU A 481 -25.58 -5.91 -2.05
N GLU A 482 -24.31 -5.57 -2.27
CA GLU A 482 -23.60 -5.90 -3.51
C GLU A 482 -23.27 -7.39 -3.56
N VAL A 483 -22.88 -7.98 -2.42
CA VAL A 483 -22.72 -9.43 -2.27
C VAL A 483 -24.05 -10.15 -2.56
N TYR A 484 -25.17 -9.62 -2.07
CA TYR A 484 -26.50 -10.17 -2.35
C TYR A 484 -26.87 -10.10 -3.83
N MET A 485 -26.69 -8.95 -4.47
CA MET A 485 -27.02 -8.75 -5.89
C MET A 485 -26.20 -9.67 -6.79
N GLN A 486 -25.00 -10.02 -6.37
CA GLN A 486 -24.10 -10.89 -7.12
C GLN A 486 -24.05 -12.33 -6.62
N ARG A 487 -24.99 -12.74 -5.77
CA ARG A 487 -25.04 -14.09 -5.18
C ARG A 487 -25.02 -15.23 -6.20
N GLU A 488 -25.56 -15.02 -7.41
CA GLU A 488 -25.53 -16.04 -8.48
C GLU A 488 -24.15 -16.17 -9.15
N ASN A 489 -23.31 -15.13 -9.04
CA ASN A 489 -21.96 -15.09 -9.60
C ASN A 489 -20.88 -15.46 -8.55
N LEU A 490 -21.28 -15.69 -7.30
CA LEU A 490 -20.37 -16.02 -6.20
C LEU A 490 -20.39 -17.53 -5.91
N PRO A 491 -19.23 -18.16 -5.64
CA PRO A 491 -19.19 -19.53 -5.14
C PRO A 491 -19.98 -19.66 -3.84
N THR A 492 -20.74 -20.75 -3.70
CA THR A 492 -21.56 -21.03 -2.50
C THR A 492 -20.71 -21.00 -1.22
N GLU A 493 -19.48 -21.49 -1.29
CA GLU A 493 -18.52 -21.47 -0.18
C GLU A 493 -18.09 -20.06 0.20
N ALA A 494 -17.94 -19.16 -0.79
CA ALA A 494 -17.58 -17.77 -0.56
C ALA A 494 -18.73 -17.01 0.12
N LEU A 495 -19.98 -17.28 -0.31
CA LEU A 495 -21.18 -16.79 0.37
C LEU A 495 -21.29 -17.32 1.80
N ARG A 496 -21.13 -18.63 2.01
CA ARG A 496 -21.13 -19.23 3.35
C ARG A 496 -20.06 -18.61 4.26
N ALA A 497 -18.84 -18.41 3.75
CA ALA A 497 -17.77 -17.77 4.50
C ALA A 497 -18.09 -16.29 4.80
N TYR A 498 -18.62 -15.55 3.84
CA TYR A 498 -19.07 -14.18 4.06
C TYR A 498 -20.07 -14.10 5.22
N PHE A 499 -21.13 -14.93 5.19
CA PHE A 499 -22.12 -14.97 6.27
C PHE A 499 -21.58 -15.53 7.58
N GLY A 500 -20.63 -16.46 7.52
CA GLY A 500 -20.04 -17.10 8.70
C GLY A 500 -19.03 -16.24 9.46
N TYR A 501 -18.37 -15.28 8.81
CA TYR A 501 -17.28 -14.50 9.42
C TYR A 501 -17.63 -13.03 9.69
N GLN A 502 -18.76 -12.54 9.18
CA GLN A 502 -19.22 -11.18 9.48
C GLN A 502 -19.86 -11.12 10.87
N ASP A 503 -19.37 -10.22 11.73
CA ASP A 503 -19.89 -10.06 13.10
C ASP A 503 -21.40 -9.81 13.13
N HIS A 504 -21.95 -9.10 12.15
CA HIS A 504 -23.39 -8.80 12.06
C HIS A 504 -24.24 -9.99 11.57
N PHE A 505 -23.65 -11.01 10.93
CA PHE A 505 -24.36 -12.19 10.41
C PHE A 505 -24.09 -13.47 11.22
N HIS A 506 -22.99 -13.50 11.98
CA HIS A 506 -22.62 -14.64 12.81
C HIS A 506 -23.04 -14.43 14.27
N LEU A 507 -24.18 -15.02 14.66
CA LEU A 507 -24.83 -14.89 15.97
C LEU A 507 -23.86 -15.00 17.16
N LYS A 508 -22.91 -15.96 17.12
CA LYS A 508 -21.96 -16.19 18.22
C LYS A 508 -20.90 -15.09 18.33
N LEU A 509 -20.50 -14.47 17.22
CA LEU A 509 -19.55 -13.34 17.20
C LEU A 509 -20.24 -12.03 17.58
N LEU A 510 -21.48 -11.84 17.10
CA LEU A 510 -22.34 -10.75 17.53
C LEU A 510 -22.53 -10.75 19.05
N ILE A 511 -22.89 -11.90 19.62
CA ILE A 511 -23.10 -12.03 21.07
C ILE A 511 -21.81 -11.79 21.86
N SER A 512 -20.66 -12.29 21.38
CA SER A 512 -19.37 -12.13 22.09
C SER A 512 -18.79 -10.72 22.00
N SER A 513 -19.12 -9.95 20.96
CA SER A 513 -18.76 -8.53 20.82
C SER A 513 -19.67 -7.64 21.66
N ILE A 514 -20.96 -7.96 21.74
CA ILE A 514 -21.94 -7.29 22.62
C ILE A 514 -21.59 -7.49 24.11
N ASP A 515 -21.17 -8.69 24.50
CA ASP A 515 -20.76 -9.00 25.89
C ASP A 515 -19.50 -8.20 26.34
N ARG A 516 -18.77 -7.60 25.39
CA ARG A 516 -17.59 -6.75 25.66
C ARG A 516 -17.92 -5.26 25.76
N SER A 517 -19.08 -4.81 25.29
CA SER A 517 -19.50 -3.43 25.47
C SER A 517 -20.17 -3.28 26.85
N GLU A 518 -19.59 -2.46 27.74
CA GLU A 518 -20.12 -2.18 29.08
C GLU A 518 -21.46 -1.40 29.08
N ASP A 519 -22.03 -1.15 27.91
CA ASP A 519 -23.29 -0.42 27.76
C ASP A 519 -24.49 -1.37 27.86
N ASN A 520 -25.37 -1.12 28.84
CA ASN A 520 -26.67 -1.79 29.01
C ASN A 520 -27.65 -1.46 27.87
N GLN A 521 -27.38 -1.97 26.67
CA GLN A 521 -28.31 -1.90 25.53
C GLN A 521 -28.99 -3.25 25.31
N LEU A 522 -30.31 -3.22 25.08
CA LEU A 522 -31.12 -4.41 24.83
C LEU A 522 -31.02 -4.77 23.35
N TYR A 523 -30.20 -5.76 23.01
CA TYR A 523 -30.02 -6.22 21.63
C TYR A 523 -31.01 -7.33 21.28
N MET A 524 -31.70 -7.20 20.15
CA MET A 524 -32.69 -8.15 19.68
C MET A 524 -32.20 -8.82 18.40
N ILE A 525 -31.91 -10.13 18.49
CA ILE A 525 -31.35 -10.90 17.37
C ILE A 525 -32.44 -11.82 16.81
N SER A 526 -32.78 -11.63 15.53
CA SER A 526 -33.74 -12.45 14.80
C SER A 526 -33.00 -13.50 13.97
N VAL A 527 -33.18 -14.78 14.29
CA VAL A 527 -32.62 -15.90 13.52
C VAL A 527 -33.77 -16.61 12.81
N HIS A 528 -33.70 -16.70 11.48
CA HIS A 528 -34.56 -17.57 10.69
C HIS A 528 -33.78 -18.86 10.41
N SER A 529 -34.24 -20.01 10.91
CA SER A 529 -33.68 -21.32 10.59
C SER A 529 -34.77 -22.21 10.03
N ASP A 530 -34.61 -22.71 8.81
CA ASP A 530 -35.56 -23.64 8.16
C ASP A 530 -35.21 -25.12 8.39
N VAL A 531 -34.66 -25.43 9.57
CA VAL A 531 -34.25 -26.79 9.92
C VAL A 531 -35.12 -27.33 11.06
N ASN A 532 -35.82 -28.43 10.75
CA ASN A 532 -36.63 -29.24 11.67
C ASN A 532 -35.81 -29.78 12.85
N SER A 533 -35.56 -28.98 13.87
CA SER A 533 -34.99 -29.44 15.14
C SER A 533 -35.89 -29.11 16.34
N HIS A 534 -36.06 -30.11 17.20
CA HIS A 534 -37.08 -30.18 18.23
C HIS A 534 -36.82 -29.26 19.45
N SER A 535 -37.92 -28.68 19.93
CA SER A 535 -38.24 -28.25 21.31
C SER A 535 -37.43 -27.11 21.96
N LEU A 536 -38.13 -26.06 22.42
CA LEU A 536 -38.06 -25.51 23.80
C LEU A 536 -39.29 -24.58 24.07
N PRO A 537 -39.78 -24.47 25.33
CA PRO A 537 -41.06 -23.84 25.66
C PRO A 537 -40.96 -22.32 25.90
N THR A 538 -42.06 -21.63 25.61
CA THR A 538 -42.33 -20.21 25.84
C THR A 538 -42.43 -19.85 27.32
N TRP A 539 -41.48 -19.11 27.89
CA TRP A 539 -41.71 -18.41 29.17
C TRP A 539 -41.21 -16.95 29.12
N SER A 540 -42.17 -16.08 29.42
CA SER A 540 -42.04 -14.64 29.61
C SER A 540 -41.31 -14.27 30.89
N ASN A 541 -40.69 -13.09 30.84
CA ASN A 541 -40.26 -12.17 31.92
C ASN A 541 -38.76 -12.11 32.21
N ALA A 542 -38.26 -10.87 32.08
CA ALA A 542 -37.08 -10.25 32.68
C ALA A 542 -36.10 -11.18 33.42
N VAL A 543 -34.86 -11.30 32.93
CA VAL A 543 -33.78 -11.87 33.72
C VAL A 543 -32.48 -11.10 33.43
N GLY A 544 -31.95 -10.46 34.47
CA GLY A 544 -30.61 -9.86 34.50
C GLY A 544 -29.52 -10.90 34.74
N GLU A 545 -28.29 -10.40 34.71
CA GLU A 545 -26.97 -11.02 34.93
C GLU A 545 -26.93 -12.49 35.41
N ASN A 546 -26.10 -13.26 34.69
CA ASN A 546 -25.67 -14.65 34.96
C ASN A 546 -26.75 -15.72 34.76
N ASN A 547 -26.79 -16.36 33.57
CA ASN A 547 -27.40 -17.67 33.49
C ASN A 547 -26.78 -18.62 32.46
N ALA A 548 -26.44 -19.83 32.93
CA ALA A 548 -25.91 -20.96 32.17
C ALA A 548 -26.83 -21.42 31.01
N VAL A 549 -28.09 -20.99 31.02
CA VAL A 549 -29.07 -21.22 29.95
C VAL A 549 -28.73 -20.44 28.68
N PHE A 550 -28.22 -19.22 28.79
CA PHE A 550 -27.77 -18.43 27.64
C PHE A 550 -26.55 -19.07 26.96
N LYS A 551 -25.65 -19.63 27.79
CA LYS A 551 -24.49 -20.40 27.34
C LYS A 551 -24.89 -21.70 26.63
N ALA A 552 -25.93 -22.38 27.11
CA ALA A 552 -26.47 -23.61 26.49
C ALA A 552 -27.19 -23.37 25.16
N ILE A 553 -27.81 -22.20 24.95
CA ILE A 553 -28.39 -21.81 23.65
C ILE A 553 -27.28 -21.54 22.63
N VAL A 554 -26.21 -20.85 23.04
CA VAL A 554 -25.02 -20.58 22.22
C VAL A 554 -24.28 -21.86 21.83
N GLU A 555 -24.34 -22.91 22.66
CA GLU A 555 -23.68 -24.19 22.40
C GLU A 555 -24.52 -25.16 21.54
N ASN A 556 -25.86 -25.10 21.56
CA ASN A 556 -26.72 -26.08 20.87
C ASN A 556 -27.31 -25.63 19.52
N VAL A 557 -27.28 -24.33 19.18
CA VAL A 557 -27.84 -23.81 17.91
C VAL A 557 -26.84 -23.88 16.73
N VAL A 558 -25.56 -24.17 17.00
CA VAL A 558 -24.44 -23.86 16.07
C VAL A 558 -24.07 -25.01 15.11
N HIS A 559 -24.87 -26.08 15.01
CA HIS A 559 -24.42 -27.29 14.28
C HIS A 559 -24.96 -27.53 12.86
N GLU A 560 -25.91 -26.76 12.32
CA GLU A 560 -26.46 -27.06 10.99
C GLU A 560 -26.65 -25.82 10.10
N ASP A 561 -26.42 -26.03 8.80
CA ASP A 561 -26.28 -25.11 7.65
C ASP A 561 -26.97 -23.71 7.76
N PRO A 562 -26.29 -22.62 7.37
CA PRO A 562 -26.87 -21.28 7.40
C PRO A 562 -27.76 -21.04 6.17
N SER A 563 -29.03 -21.45 6.23
CA SER A 563 -30.09 -20.89 5.38
C SER A 563 -30.60 -19.57 5.96
N ASN A 564 -29.71 -18.59 6.11
CA ASN A 564 -30.01 -17.37 6.87
C ASN A 564 -30.47 -16.21 5.98
N VAL A 565 -31.55 -15.58 6.41
CA VAL A 565 -32.07 -14.30 5.93
C VAL A 565 -31.10 -13.17 6.32
N MET A 566 -30.60 -12.44 5.35
CA MET A 566 -29.92 -11.16 5.53
C MET A 566 -30.92 -10.19 6.16
N GLY A 567 -30.64 -9.60 7.31
CA GLY A 567 -31.54 -8.67 7.97
C GLY A 567 -30.74 -7.65 8.76
N LEU A 568 -30.40 -6.53 8.12
CA LEU A 568 -29.80 -5.39 8.82
C LEU A 568 -30.95 -4.63 9.50
N SER A 569 -31.23 -4.97 10.75
CA SER A 569 -32.18 -4.23 11.60
C SER A 569 -31.76 -2.77 11.80
N ALA A 570 -30.47 -2.45 11.69
CA ALA A 570 -29.96 -1.07 11.75
C ALA A 570 -30.20 -0.24 10.46
N TYR A 571 -30.54 -0.89 9.33
CA TYR A 571 -30.68 -0.24 8.02
C TYR A 571 -32.01 -0.51 7.32
N GLY A 572 -32.97 -1.17 8.00
CA GLY A 572 -34.33 -1.40 7.46
C GLY A 572 -34.40 -2.32 6.25
N ARG A 573 -33.39 -3.17 6.02
CA ARG A 573 -33.29 -4.04 4.84
C ARG A 573 -33.15 -5.51 5.24
N SER A 574 -34.08 -6.35 4.76
CA SER A 574 -34.01 -7.79 4.92
C SER A 574 -34.07 -8.50 3.56
N TYR A 575 -33.07 -9.32 3.23
CA TYR A 575 -32.96 -10.10 2.01
C TYR A 575 -32.93 -11.60 2.33
N THR A 576 -33.77 -12.42 1.72
CA THR A 576 -33.69 -13.88 1.88
C THR A 576 -32.89 -14.49 0.72
N LEU A 577 -31.99 -15.44 1.02
CA LEU A 577 -31.23 -16.17 -0.02
C LEU A 577 -32.12 -17.08 -0.88
N GLU A 578 -33.32 -17.43 -0.40
CA GLU A 578 -34.29 -18.24 -1.15
C GLU A 578 -35.04 -17.46 -2.23
N ASN A 579 -35.14 -16.14 -2.13
CA ASN A 579 -35.90 -15.35 -3.08
C ASN A 579 -35.04 -14.93 -4.29
N LYS A 580 -35.24 -15.62 -5.43
CA LYS A 580 -34.58 -15.32 -6.71
C LYS A 580 -35.17 -14.13 -7.46
N THR A 581 -36.29 -13.55 -7.00
CA THR A 581 -37.01 -12.49 -7.72
C THR A 581 -36.50 -11.07 -7.42
N CYS A 582 -35.67 -10.92 -6.39
CA CYS A 582 -35.08 -9.63 -6.04
C CYS A 582 -33.76 -9.43 -6.82
N THR A 583 -33.85 -8.66 -7.90
CA THR A 583 -32.75 -8.37 -8.84
C THR A 583 -32.33 -6.90 -8.86
N GLU A 584 -33.03 -6.03 -8.11
CA GLU A 584 -32.76 -4.59 -8.07
C GLU A 584 -32.61 -4.13 -6.62
N LEU A 585 -31.61 -3.29 -6.37
CA LEU A 585 -31.53 -2.53 -5.12
C LEU A 585 -32.75 -1.62 -5.10
N GLY A 586 -33.63 -1.79 -4.12
CA GLY A 586 -34.76 -0.88 -3.93
C GLY A 586 -34.31 0.59 -3.88
N CYS A 587 -35.26 1.52 -3.97
CA CYS A 587 -35.00 2.95 -4.11
C CYS A 587 -33.95 3.50 -3.10
N PRO A 588 -33.07 4.42 -3.55
CA PRO A 588 -32.04 5.01 -2.69
C PRO A 588 -32.67 5.76 -1.50
N PHE A 589 -31.94 5.75 -0.38
CA PHE A 589 -32.31 6.49 0.81
C PHE A 589 -32.27 8.00 0.50
N SER A 590 -33.38 8.71 0.66
CA SER A 590 -33.46 10.16 0.55
C SER A 590 -33.87 10.70 1.91
N GLU A 591 -33.03 11.53 2.53
CA GLU A 591 -33.36 12.23 3.78
C GLU A 591 -34.62 13.11 3.62
N ASP A 592 -34.97 13.49 2.40
CA ASP A 592 -36.08 14.37 2.05
C ASP A 592 -37.39 13.63 1.68
N SER A 593 -37.48 12.31 1.88
CA SER A 593 -38.74 11.59 1.59
C SER A 593 -39.81 11.95 2.63
N ASN A 594 -40.59 12.99 2.32
CA ASN A 594 -41.60 13.63 3.15
C ASN A 594 -42.80 12.76 3.58
N GLU A 595 -42.76 11.44 3.38
CA GLU A 595 -43.83 10.51 3.75
C GLU A 595 -43.37 9.47 4.77
N THR A 596 -42.93 9.86 5.97
CA THR A 596 -42.70 8.93 7.12
C THR A 596 -41.82 7.71 6.86
N ALA A 597 -41.14 7.65 5.71
CA ALA A 597 -40.31 6.55 5.30
C ALA A 597 -38.88 6.91 5.69
N ILE A 598 -38.41 6.28 6.76
CA ILE A 598 -36.99 5.99 6.91
C ILE A 598 -36.67 5.04 5.74
N GLY A 599 -36.32 5.65 4.60
CA GLY A 599 -35.92 5.11 3.29
C GLY A 599 -36.45 3.74 2.86
N GLY A 600 -37.39 3.75 1.92
CA GLY A 600 -37.78 2.56 1.15
C GLY A 600 -38.97 2.79 0.23
N CYS A 601 -38.97 2.17 -0.94
CA CYS A 601 -40.14 2.13 -1.82
C CYS A 601 -41.18 1.13 -1.27
N LEU A 602 -42.39 1.63 -0.98
CA LEU A 602 -43.54 0.83 -0.52
C LEU A 602 -43.94 -0.21 -1.58
N ASP A 603 -44.42 -1.37 -1.14
CA ASP A 603 -44.94 -2.46 -1.98
C ASP A 603 -43.93 -3.06 -2.98
N THR A 604 -42.63 -2.97 -2.68
CA THR A 604 -41.57 -3.57 -3.51
C THR A 604 -41.42 -5.07 -3.21
N THR A 605 -41.54 -5.92 -4.23
CA THR A 605 -41.41 -7.39 -4.07
C THR A 605 -40.04 -7.76 -3.49
N GLY A 606 -40.02 -8.47 -2.36
CA GLY A 606 -38.79 -8.89 -1.68
C GLY A 606 -38.18 -7.84 -0.74
N PHE A 607 -38.83 -6.70 -0.55
CA PHE A 607 -38.42 -5.64 0.36
C PHE A 607 -39.59 -5.26 1.28
N VAL A 608 -39.30 -5.01 2.56
CA VAL A 608 -40.32 -4.61 3.54
C VAL A 608 -39.78 -3.44 4.38
N PRO A 609 -40.23 -2.20 4.15
CA PRO A 609 -39.79 -1.06 4.93
C PRO A 609 -40.40 -1.04 6.34
N TYR A 610 -39.69 -0.47 7.31
CA TYR A 610 -40.15 -0.37 8.71
C TYR A 610 -41.57 0.23 8.83
N VAL A 611 -41.93 1.19 7.99
CA VAL A 611 -43.26 1.80 7.97
C VAL A 611 -44.37 0.80 7.61
N GLU A 612 -44.10 -0.18 6.74
CA GLU A 612 -45.06 -1.25 6.43
C GLU A 612 -45.24 -2.17 7.64
N ILE A 613 -44.14 -2.53 8.31
CA ILE A 613 -44.15 -3.36 9.52
C ILE A 613 -44.89 -2.67 10.67
N TYR A 614 -44.60 -1.39 10.89
CA TYR A 614 -45.31 -0.54 11.84
C TYR A 614 -46.81 -0.49 11.52
N ASN A 615 -47.15 -0.36 10.24
CA ASN A 615 -48.55 -0.40 9.79
C ASN A 615 -49.18 -1.78 9.97
N TRP A 616 -48.46 -2.88 9.80
CA TRP A 616 -48.96 -4.25 10.02
C TRP A 616 -49.24 -4.50 11.51
N ALA A 617 -48.30 -4.11 12.38
CA ALA A 617 -48.46 -4.14 13.83
C ALA A 617 -49.68 -3.32 14.27
N LYS A 618 -49.81 -2.07 13.78
CA LYS A 618 -50.93 -1.18 14.11
C LYS A 618 -52.28 -1.68 13.57
N LYS A 619 -52.28 -2.36 12.42
CA LYS A 619 -53.49 -2.93 11.80
C LYS A 619 -53.86 -4.31 12.35
N GLY A 620 -53.06 -4.89 13.26
CA GLY A 620 -53.27 -6.24 13.79
C GLY A 620 -53.21 -7.34 12.73
N LYS A 621 -52.69 -7.03 11.54
CA LYS A 621 -52.61 -7.97 10.40
C LYS A 621 -51.18 -8.48 10.35
N GLY A 622 -50.93 -9.60 11.02
CA GLY A 622 -49.60 -10.18 11.08
C GLY A 622 -49.01 -10.64 9.74
N LYS A 623 -49.63 -10.45 8.56
CA LYS A 623 -49.10 -10.87 7.23
C LYS A 623 -48.41 -12.27 7.20
N GLY A 624 -48.92 -13.23 7.97
CA GLY A 624 -48.34 -14.58 8.13
C GLY A 624 -47.61 -14.85 9.46
N TYR A 625 -47.31 -13.79 10.22
CA TYR A 625 -46.74 -13.77 11.57
C TYR A 625 -47.86 -13.82 12.64
N ASN A 626 -47.64 -14.58 13.72
CA ASN A 626 -48.51 -14.74 14.88
C ASN A 626 -48.51 -13.50 15.80
N SER A 627 -47.40 -12.80 15.91
CA SER A 627 -47.34 -11.48 16.55
C SER A 627 -46.24 -10.61 15.94
N ILE A 628 -46.49 -9.30 15.93
CA ILE A 628 -45.51 -8.27 15.53
C ILE A 628 -45.50 -7.21 16.64
N THR A 629 -44.33 -6.97 17.24
CA THR A 629 -44.13 -5.92 18.25
C THR A 629 -43.16 -4.90 17.67
N VAL A 630 -43.44 -3.61 17.80
CA VAL A 630 -42.58 -2.55 17.24
C VAL A 630 -42.15 -1.60 18.35
N ASP A 631 -40.88 -1.21 18.36
CA ASP A 631 -40.34 -0.14 19.20
C ASP A 631 -40.07 1.10 18.31
N PRO A 632 -40.89 2.15 18.42
CA PRO A 632 -40.73 3.37 17.64
C PRO A 632 -39.48 4.18 18.00
N ALA A 633 -38.94 4.03 19.22
CA ALA A 633 -37.80 4.83 19.68
C ALA A 633 -36.48 4.37 19.04
N THR A 634 -36.38 3.08 18.75
CA THR A 634 -35.19 2.45 18.15
C THR A 634 -35.39 2.04 16.69
N ALA A 635 -36.57 2.35 16.12
CA ALA A 635 -36.98 1.89 14.80
C ALA A 635 -36.82 0.36 14.61
N SER A 636 -37.12 -0.42 15.66
CA SER A 636 -36.96 -1.88 15.67
C SER A 636 -38.30 -2.62 15.72
N ALA A 637 -38.32 -3.86 15.23
CA ALA A 637 -39.51 -4.70 15.19
C ALA A 637 -39.19 -6.17 15.50
N THR A 638 -40.04 -6.81 16.28
CA THR A 638 -40.03 -8.25 16.64
C THR A 638 -41.15 -8.97 15.91
N TYR A 639 -40.87 -10.15 15.36
CA TYR A 639 -41.86 -11.02 14.70
C TYR A 639 -41.88 -12.39 15.36
N LEU A 640 -43.05 -13.02 15.38
CA LEU A 640 -43.21 -14.38 15.91
C LEU A 640 -44.02 -15.19 14.90
N ILE A 641 -43.50 -16.34 14.44
CA ILE A 641 -44.26 -17.32 13.64
C ILE A 641 -44.32 -18.61 14.46
N THR A 642 -45.52 -19.12 14.71
CA THR A 642 -45.72 -20.51 15.15
C THR A 642 -46.40 -21.24 14.01
N SER A 643 -45.63 -21.94 13.19
CA SER A 643 -46.15 -23.00 12.34
C SER A 643 -45.99 -24.32 13.12
N ILE A 644 -47.12 -24.89 13.54
CA ILE A 644 -47.17 -26.22 14.16
C ILE A 644 -48.07 -27.08 13.28
N HIS A 645 -47.46 -27.94 12.47
CA HIS A 645 -48.09 -29.17 12.04
C HIS A 645 -47.06 -30.29 12.04
N LEU A 646 -47.14 -31.19 13.03
CA LEU A 646 -46.82 -32.62 12.88
C LEU A 646 -47.35 -33.42 14.08
N THR A 647 -48.20 -34.38 13.73
CA THR A 647 -48.75 -35.47 14.55
C THR A 647 -47.66 -36.46 14.96
N LEU A 648 -47.55 -36.82 16.24
CA LEU A 648 -46.90 -38.06 16.67
C LEU A 648 -47.42 -38.54 18.04
N ALA A 649 -48.66 -39.05 18.02
CA ALA A 649 -49.06 -40.12 18.91
C ALA A 649 -48.39 -41.42 18.42
N SER A 650 -47.14 -41.68 18.83
CA SER A 650 -46.53 -43.03 18.92
C SER A 650 -45.01 -42.92 19.13
N LYS A 651 -44.58 -42.97 20.41
CA LYS A 651 -43.27 -43.46 20.94
C LYS A 651 -42.72 -42.65 22.14
N MET A 652 -43.53 -42.45 23.19
CA MET A 652 -43.00 -42.27 24.55
C MET A 652 -43.85 -43.01 25.58
N GLN A 653 -43.93 -44.33 25.40
CA GLN A 653 -44.30 -45.28 26.47
C GLN A 653 -43.13 -46.20 26.84
N ILE A 654 -41.89 -45.82 26.53
CA ILE A 654 -40.70 -46.51 27.02
C ILE A 654 -39.69 -45.45 27.38
N LEU A 655 -39.75 -45.04 28.65
CA LEU A 655 -38.64 -44.87 29.59
C LEU A 655 -39.17 -44.03 30.77
N GLY A 656 -40.00 -44.71 31.57
CA GLY A 656 -39.83 -44.60 33.00
C GLY A 656 -38.73 -45.59 33.40
N ASN A 657 -37.87 -45.15 34.33
CA ASN A 657 -36.61 -45.74 34.83
C ASN A 657 -35.35 -45.43 34.03
#